data_AF-A0A955PDJ6-F1
#
_entry.id   AF-A0A955PDJ6-F1
#
_cell.length_a   1.000
_cell.length_b   1.000
_cell.length_c   1.000
_cell.angle_alpha   90.00
_cell.angle_beta   90.00
_cell.angle_gamma   90.00
#
_symmetry.space_group_name_H-M   'P 1'
#
loop_
_entity.id
_entity.type
_entity.pdbx_description
1 polymer ?
#
loop_
_entity_poly.entity_id
_entity_poly.type
_entity_poly.pdbx_seq_one_letter_code
_entity_poly.pdbx_strand_id
1 'polypeptide(L)'
;MRRFNRTDFSHHFPFGIPILGEVWDRLELPDLLETVEKSSGGQQDVSYSRGLSFRLNNSADPELRPQEPVRGASLLAFSLISDVFRYLIHHYCHRQRPGTVARALGIVSEAEGEGTIQKVLQSHLQYYPPVAIRMEGEKEANYLEGDWNGCSNRDDVVKETILLSLQMSNPAVRPMVPLFDDKEFAEATSYQAFIARLEEFFDTEPPVGGLGTTLFGTLRAPILASPNSLQGQWDYIARNWASILPDDLAQKLTLVGDMLREEERMRGWGPPEAHVLTFGKGQDLSDLYPEYERYSRDEDWMSNVVLVAKSTYVWLDQLSKQYGRNIHRLDQIPDEELEKLSRWGVTGLWLIGVWERSQASRRIKQIRGNPEALASAYSLWDYIIADELGGEEAYQDLARRAWEKGIRLASDMVPNHVGIDSKWVHEHPDWFIQLDYPPYPNYQFTGENLSTNPGVGIYIEDGYWESRDAAVTFKRVDFGSGQERHIYHGNDGTHMPWNDTAQLNYLNPEVREAVIQTILHVARKFPIIRFDAAMTLAKKHFQRLWYPQPGHGGDIPSRAERGMTRQEFDSLMPQEFWREVVDRVAVEAPGTLLLAEAFWLMEGYFVRTLGMHRVYNSAFMHMLKNEDNGKYRQSIRNVLEFSPQILKRFVNFMN
;
A
#
# COMPACT_ATOMS: atom_id res chain seq x y z
N MET A 1 -33.66 -1.64 2.29
CA MET A 1 -32.43 -0.98 1.83
C MET A 1 -31.94 -0.06 2.93
N ARG A 2 -30.89 -0.49 3.66
CA ARG A 2 -30.08 0.32 4.58
C ARG A 2 -29.13 1.15 3.70
N ARG A 3 -29.64 2.18 3.02
CA ARG A 3 -29.08 2.66 1.75
C ARG A 3 -27.68 3.30 1.85
N PHE A 4 -27.32 3.85 3.01
CA PHE A 4 -26.00 4.38 3.32
C PHE A 4 -25.61 3.86 4.69
N ASN A 5 -24.33 3.56 4.95
CA ASN A 5 -23.89 2.82 6.14
C ASN A 5 -24.26 3.55 7.44
N ARG A 6 -25.46 3.25 7.96
CA ARG A 6 -25.97 3.72 9.26
C ARG A 6 -25.25 2.88 10.30
N THR A 7 -24.42 3.51 11.14
CA THR A 7 -23.83 2.79 12.26
C THR A 7 -24.93 2.47 13.26
N ASP A 8 -24.69 1.51 14.15
CA ASP A 8 -25.63 1.24 15.25
C ASP A 8 -25.89 2.50 16.11
N PHE A 9 -24.99 3.50 16.01
CA PHE A 9 -24.96 4.69 16.85
C PHE A 9 -25.39 5.99 16.15
N SER A 10 -25.53 6.02 14.82
CA SER A 10 -26.13 7.16 14.10
C SER A 10 -26.60 6.79 12.71
N HIS A 11 -27.75 7.36 12.34
CA HIS A 11 -28.33 7.32 11.00
C HIS A 11 -28.43 8.73 10.38
N HIS A 12 -27.84 9.71 11.06
CA HIS A 12 -28.04 11.12 10.78
C HIS A 12 -27.33 11.51 9.48
N PHE A 13 -26.02 11.31 9.43
CA PHE A 13 -25.19 11.74 8.31
C PHE A 13 -24.65 10.57 7.48
N PRO A 14 -24.41 10.76 6.17
CA PRO A 14 -23.74 9.76 5.35
C PRO A 14 -22.35 9.46 5.91
N PHE A 15 -22.11 8.20 6.28
CA PHE A 15 -20.84 7.75 6.86
C PHE A 15 -20.36 8.60 8.05
N GLY A 16 -21.30 9.15 8.85
CA GLY A 16 -21.00 9.83 10.11
C GLY A 16 -20.32 11.20 10.01
N ILE A 17 -20.16 11.77 8.81
CA ILE A 17 -19.55 13.09 8.59
C ILE A 17 -20.66 14.15 8.57
N PRO A 18 -20.69 15.12 9.49
CA PRO A 18 -21.67 16.21 9.45
C PRO A 18 -21.47 17.07 8.21
N ILE A 19 -22.58 17.38 7.55
CA ILE A 19 -22.59 18.15 6.30
C ILE A 19 -23.74 19.15 6.32
N LEU A 20 -23.40 20.42 6.08
CA LEU A 20 -24.35 21.50 5.88
C LEU A 20 -25.28 21.21 4.69
N GLY A 21 -26.58 21.49 4.84
CA GLY A 21 -27.61 21.19 3.84
C GLY A 21 -27.32 21.80 2.47
N GLU A 22 -26.76 23.00 2.42
CA GLU A 22 -26.35 23.66 1.18
C GLU A 22 -25.10 23.03 0.52
N VAL A 23 -24.24 22.39 1.31
CA VAL A 23 -23.01 21.75 0.82
C VAL A 23 -23.31 20.47 0.05
N TRP A 24 -24.46 19.83 0.31
CA TRP A 24 -24.91 18.64 -0.41
C TRP A 24 -24.95 18.86 -1.92
N ASP A 25 -25.53 19.98 -2.36
CA ASP A 25 -25.67 20.27 -3.78
C ASP A 25 -24.36 20.82 -4.37
N ARG A 26 -23.66 21.69 -3.62
CA ARG A 26 -22.38 22.30 -4.04
C ARG A 26 -21.28 21.25 -4.28
N LEU A 27 -21.31 20.13 -3.55
CA LEU A 27 -20.38 19.01 -3.73
C LEU A 27 -21.03 17.79 -4.42
N GLU A 28 -22.22 17.94 -5.00
CA GLU A 28 -22.94 16.90 -5.76
C GLU A 28 -23.10 15.57 -5.00
N LEU A 29 -23.23 15.61 -3.66
CA LEU A 29 -23.13 14.41 -2.81
C LEU A 29 -24.06 13.24 -3.18
N PRO A 30 -25.29 13.45 -3.69
CA PRO A 30 -26.12 12.35 -4.18
C PRO A 30 -25.40 11.48 -5.23
N ASP A 31 -24.66 12.10 -6.15
CA ASP A 31 -23.91 11.38 -7.21
C ASP A 31 -22.70 10.64 -6.64
N LEU A 32 -22.03 11.21 -5.62
CA LEU A 32 -20.95 10.53 -4.92
C LEU A 32 -21.46 9.28 -4.23
N LEU A 33 -22.58 9.41 -3.52
CA LEU A 33 -23.21 8.32 -2.79
C LEU A 33 -23.65 7.18 -3.73
N GLU A 34 -24.23 7.50 -4.88
CA GLU A 34 -24.58 6.51 -5.90
C GLU A 34 -23.33 5.82 -6.48
N THR A 35 -22.26 6.57 -6.71
CA THR A 35 -20.98 6.02 -7.21
C THR A 35 -20.36 5.05 -6.19
N VAL A 36 -20.34 5.43 -4.90
CA VAL A 36 -19.84 4.60 -3.81
C VAL A 36 -20.65 3.32 -3.67
N GLU A 37 -21.98 3.39 -3.82
CA GLU A 37 -22.85 2.21 -3.77
C GLU A 37 -22.54 1.20 -4.89
N LYS A 38 -22.19 1.69 -6.09
CA LYS A 38 -21.87 0.83 -7.26
C LYS A 38 -20.45 0.27 -7.28
N SER A 39 -19.49 0.96 -6.67
CA SER A 39 -18.04 0.69 -6.84
C SER A 39 -17.39 -0.11 -5.70
N SER A 40 -18.07 -0.27 -4.56
CA SER A 40 -17.41 -0.69 -3.33
C SER A 40 -17.47 -2.19 -3.07
N GLY A 41 -16.34 -2.88 -3.28
CA GLY A 41 -16.08 -4.25 -2.83
C GLY A 41 -15.90 -4.39 -1.31
N GLY A 42 -16.79 -3.78 -0.51
CA GLY A 42 -16.86 -3.90 0.96
C GLY A 42 -16.35 -2.71 1.79
N GLN A 43 -15.85 -1.62 1.19
CA GLN A 43 -15.24 -0.46 1.90
C GLN A 43 -15.84 0.88 1.47
N GLN A 44 -17.14 1.01 1.65
CA GLN A 44 -17.91 2.19 1.24
C GLN A 44 -17.46 3.49 1.94
N ASP A 45 -17.07 3.39 3.21
CA ASP A 45 -16.58 4.51 4.01
C ASP A 45 -15.27 5.09 3.44
N VAL A 46 -14.31 4.23 3.09
CA VAL A 46 -13.04 4.64 2.47
C VAL A 46 -13.29 5.33 1.12
N SER A 47 -14.10 4.71 0.25
CA SER A 47 -14.45 5.27 -1.05
C SER A 47 -15.16 6.62 -0.90
N TYR A 48 -16.09 6.73 0.05
CA TYR A 48 -16.80 7.96 0.34
C TYR A 48 -15.86 9.07 0.83
N SER A 49 -15.00 8.78 1.82
CA SER A 49 -14.06 9.77 2.37
C SER A 49 -13.06 10.27 1.32
N ARG A 50 -12.53 9.39 0.46
CA ARG A 50 -11.66 9.77 -0.67
C ARG A 50 -12.41 10.62 -1.72
N GLY A 51 -13.63 10.22 -2.06
CA GLY A 51 -14.44 10.96 -3.03
C GLY A 51 -14.83 12.34 -2.50
N LEU A 52 -15.23 12.43 -1.24
CA LEU A 52 -15.54 13.69 -0.56
C LEU A 52 -14.31 14.58 -0.46
N SER A 53 -13.14 14.04 -0.05
CA SER A 53 -11.89 14.80 -0.02
C SER A 53 -11.52 15.36 -1.38
N PHE A 54 -11.69 14.55 -2.44
CA PHE A 54 -11.40 14.97 -3.80
C PHE A 54 -12.31 16.13 -4.24
N ARG A 55 -13.62 16.02 -4.04
CA ARG A 55 -14.58 17.07 -4.41
C ARG A 55 -14.36 18.35 -3.60
N LEU A 56 -14.06 18.23 -2.31
CA LEU A 56 -13.76 19.37 -1.44
C LEU A 56 -12.51 20.12 -1.91
N ASN A 57 -11.40 19.40 -2.14
CA ASN A 57 -10.14 20.00 -2.58
C ASN A 57 -10.19 20.62 -3.98
N ASN A 58 -11.05 20.07 -4.86
CA ASN A 58 -11.21 20.54 -6.24
C ASN A 58 -12.45 21.40 -6.45
N SER A 59 -13.17 21.78 -5.38
CA SER A 59 -14.39 22.57 -5.49
C SER A 59 -14.11 23.87 -6.24
N ALA A 60 -14.98 24.22 -7.19
CA ALA A 60 -14.92 25.51 -7.88
C ALA A 60 -15.29 26.68 -6.94
N ASP A 61 -15.96 26.36 -5.84
CA ASP A 61 -16.39 27.29 -4.81
C ASP A 61 -15.25 27.61 -3.83
N PRO A 62 -14.76 28.87 -3.78
CA PRO A 62 -13.66 29.24 -2.90
C PRO A 62 -13.98 29.12 -1.40
N GLU A 63 -15.25 29.16 -1.01
CA GLU A 63 -15.66 29.03 0.40
C GLU A 63 -15.55 27.58 0.87
N LEU A 64 -15.78 26.62 -0.04
CA LEU A 64 -15.63 25.19 0.25
C LEU A 64 -14.18 24.72 0.13
N ARG A 65 -13.39 25.37 -0.72
CA ARG A 65 -12.01 24.94 -0.96
C ARG A 65 -11.14 25.21 0.27
N PRO A 66 -10.57 24.17 0.90
CA PRO A 66 -9.80 24.35 2.12
C PRO A 66 -8.44 25.00 1.80
N GLN A 67 -7.91 25.79 2.75
CA GLN A 67 -6.58 26.40 2.60
C GLN A 67 -5.46 25.34 2.55
N GLU A 68 -5.64 24.26 3.30
CA GLU A 68 -4.78 23.08 3.29
C GLU A 68 -5.57 21.89 2.73
N PRO A 69 -5.00 21.10 1.80
CA PRO A 69 -5.71 19.97 1.23
C PRO A 69 -6.15 18.95 2.29
N VAL A 70 -7.44 18.60 2.27
CA VAL A 70 -8.01 17.58 3.13
C VAL A 70 -7.74 16.21 2.52
N ARG A 71 -7.15 15.28 3.27
CA ARG A 71 -6.87 13.93 2.78
C ARG A 71 -8.02 12.96 3.09
N GLY A 72 -8.10 11.89 2.31
CA GLY A 72 -9.15 10.88 2.45
C GLY A 72 -9.09 10.16 3.79
N ALA A 73 -7.89 9.72 4.23
CA ALA A 73 -7.75 9.07 5.53
C ALA A 73 -8.02 10.04 6.69
N SER A 74 -7.71 11.33 6.54
CA SER A 74 -8.06 12.34 7.56
C SER A 74 -9.57 12.47 7.75
N LEU A 75 -10.36 12.54 6.67
CA LEU A 75 -11.83 12.57 6.77
C LEU A 75 -12.41 11.29 7.36
N LEU A 76 -11.84 10.14 7.00
CA LEU A 76 -12.24 8.86 7.56
C LEU A 76 -11.93 8.77 9.07
N ALA A 77 -10.76 9.24 9.49
CA ALA A 77 -10.39 9.33 10.90
C ALA A 77 -11.32 10.25 11.68
N PHE A 78 -11.64 11.42 11.12
CA PHE A 78 -12.61 12.35 11.69
C PHE A 78 -13.98 11.69 11.88
N SER A 79 -14.47 10.97 10.86
CA SER A 79 -15.72 10.21 10.93
C SER A 79 -15.70 9.18 12.06
N LEU A 80 -14.65 8.34 12.13
CA LEU A 80 -14.57 7.29 13.16
C LEU A 80 -14.38 7.83 14.57
N ILE A 81 -13.63 8.92 14.75
CA ILE A 81 -13.54 9.60 16.06
C ILE A 81 -14.93 10.11 16.47
N SER A 82 -15.69 10.66 15.52
CA SER A 82 -17.07 11.08 15.78
C SER A 82 -17.97 9.89 16.13
N ASP A 83 -17.79 8.73 15.49
CA ASP A 83 -18.52 7.49 15.84
C ASP A 83 -18.16 6.95 17.23
N VAL A 84 -16.89 7.04 17.63
CA VAL A 84 -16.47 6.75 19.01
C VAL A 84 -17.18 7.68 19.99
N PHE A 85 -17.26 8.97 19.69
CA PHE A 85 -17.96 9.94 20.54
C PHE A 85 -19.48 9.66 20.60
N ARG A 86 -20.11 9.32 19.46
CA ARG A 86 -21.52 8.90 19.41
C ARG A 86 -21.76 7.68 20.28
N TYR A 87 -20.88 6.68 20.19
CA TYR A 87 -20.93 5.48 21.02
C TYR A 87 -20.84 5.84 22.50
N LEU A 88 -19.90 6.69 22.91
CA LEU A 88 -19.72 7.08 24.31
C LEU A 88 -20.94 7.83 24.86
N ILE A 89 -21.48 8.79 24.09
CA ILE A 89 -22.71 9.51 24.48
C ILE A 89 -23.88 8.52 24.59
N HIS A 90 -24.04 7.62 23.62
CA HIS A 90 -25.11 6.63 23.65
C HIS A 90 -24.96 5.67 24.83
N HIS A 91 -23.77 5.12 25.05
CA HIS A 91 -23.48 4.23 26.16
C HIS A 91 -23.76 4.91 27.50
N TYR A 92 -23.33 6.16 27.67
CA TYR A 92 -23.59 6.92 28.89
C TYR A 92 -25.09 7.19 29.09
N CYS A 93 -25.75 7.80 28.11
CA CYS A 93 -27.13 8.30 28.23
C CYS A 93 -28.22 7.21 28.18
N HIS A 94 -27.94 6.06 27.57
CA HIS A 94 -28.95 5.00 27.38
C HIS A 94 -28.62 3.69 28.09
N ARG A 95 -27.33 3.38 28.35
CA ARG A 95 -26.94 2.13 29.05
C ARG A 95 -26.58 2.40 30.51
N GLN A 96 -25.66 3.33 30.78
CA GLN A 96 -25.19 3.63 32.13
C GLN A 96 -26.22 4.42 32.94
N ARG A 97 -26.82 5.45 32.32
CA ARG A 97 -27.77 6.37 32.97
C ARG A 97 -28.96 6.66 32.03
N PRO A 98 -29.93 5.74 31.89
CA PRO A 98 -31.12 5.97 31.08
C PRO A 98 -31.88 7.27 31.45
N GLY A 99 -32.43 7.96 30.45
CA GLY A 99 -33.22 9.19 30.62
C GLY A 99 -32.41 10.44 30.95
N THR A 100 -31.08 10.39 30.83
CA THR A 100 -30.21 11.53 31.13
C THR A 100 -30.42 12.71 30.19
N VAL A 101 -30.64 12.46 28.90
CA VAL A 101 -30.93 13.53 27.91
C VAL A 101 -32.21 14.26 28.28
N ALA A 102 -33.28 13.54 28.62
CA ALA A 102 -34.54 14.14 29.06
C ALA A 102 -34.38 15.01 30.32
N ARG A 103 -33.58 14.57 31.30
CA ARG A 103 -33.26 15.38 32.50
C ARG A 103 -32.46 16.63 32.14
N ALA A 104 -31.45 16.49 31.28
CA ALA A 104 -30.63 17.60 30.81
C ALA A 104 -31.49 18.66 30.11
N LEU A 105 -32.37 18.24 29.19
CA LEU A 105 -33.29 19.13 28.50
C LEU A 105 -34.28 19.80 29.46
N GLY A 106 -34.72 19.11 30.52
CA GLY A 106 -35.55 19.71 31.58
C GLY A 106 -34.88 20.91 32.25
N ILE A 107 -33.61 20.76 32.64
CA ILE A 107 -32.83 21.86 33.26
C ILE A 107 -32.62 23.01 32.28
N VAL A 108 -32.32 22.70 31.02
CA VAL A 108 -32.19 23.74 29.98
C VAL A 108 -33.53 24.46 29.76
N SER A 109 -34.65 23.74 29.81
CA SER A 109 -36.00 24.30 29.62
C SER A 109 -36.37 25.24 30.75
N GLU A 110 -35.99 24.92 32.00
CA GLU A 110 -36.18 25.80 33.16
C GLU A 110 -35.38 27.10 33.06
N ALA A 111 -34.17 27.05 32.48
CA ALA A 111 -33.28 28.21 32.37
C ALA A 111 -33.56 29.09 31.14
N GLU A 112 -33.77 28.48 29.97
CA GLU A 112 -33.79 29.15 28.67
C GLU A 112 -35.17 29.07 27.97
N GLY A 113 -36.10 28.28 28.52
CA GLY A 113 -37.45 28.04 27.97
C GLY A 113 -37.51 26.97 26.88
N GLU A 114 -38.62 26.21 26.85
CA GLU A 114 -38.84 25.12 25.87
C GLU A 114 -38.78 25.60 24.41
N GLY A 115 -39.21 26.84 24.14
CA GLY A 115 -39.15 27.43 22.80
C GLY A 115 -37.71 27.59 22.28
N THR A 116 -36.74 27.80 23.17
CA THR A 116 -35.31 27.88 22.82
C THR A 116 -34.78 26.51 22.42
N ILE A 117 -35.12 25.47 23.18
CA ILE A 117 -34.75 24.08 22.84
C ILE A 117 -35.33 23.69 21.49
N GLN A 118 -36.63 23.90 21.30
CA GLN A 118 -37.30 23.56 20.04
C GLN A 118 -36.66 24.29 18.86
N LYS A 119 -36.34 25.58 19.01
CA LYS A 119 -35.66 26.36 17.98
C LYS A 119 -34.28 25.80 17.64
N VAL A 120 -33.46 25.45 18.64
CA VAL A 120 -32.13 24.84 18.42
C VAL A 120 -32.25 23.52 17.66
N LEU A 121 -33.15 22.63 18.07
CA LEU A 121 -33.31 21.31 17.42
C LEU A 121 -33.85 21.43 15.98
N GLN A 122 -34.83 22.29 15.74
CA GLN A 122 -35.37 22.53 14.41
C GLN A 122 -34.33 23.18 13.49
N SER A 123 -33.63 24.20 13.96
CA SER A 123 -32.55 24.83 13.19
C SER A 123 -31.40 23.86 12.93
N HIS A 124 -31.06 22.95 13.86
CA HIS A 124 -30.06 21.93 13.59
C HIS A 124 -30.45 21.05 12.39
N LEU A 125 -31.70 20.58 12.34
CA LEU A 125 -32.19 19.80 11.20
C LEU A 125 -32.23 20.60 9.90
N GLN A 126 -32.47 21.91 9.98
CA GLN A 126 -32.48 22.78 8.80
C GLN A 126 -31.06 22.99 8.23
N TYR A 127 -30.09 23.28 9.09
CA TYR A 127 -28.71 23.53 8.67
C TYR A 127 -27.93 22.24 8.40
N TYR A 128 -28.18 21.18 9.15
CA TYR A 128 -27.50 19.88 9.05
C TYR A 128 -28.53 18.75 8.88
N PRO A 129 -29.23 18.71 7.73
CA PRO A 129 -30.33 17.78 7.56
C PRO A 129 -29.87 16.32 7.54
N PRO A 130 -30.50 15.43 8.33
CA PRO A 130 -30.23 14.01 8.26
C PRO A 130 -30.55 13.44 6.88
N VAL A 131 -29.93 12.31 6.54
CA VAL A 131 -30.16 11.58 5.28
C VAL A 131 -31.65 11.33 5.04
N ALA A 132 -32.41 11.01 6.08
CA ALA A 132 -33.85 10.75 5.96
C ALA A 132 -34.63 12.00 5.48
N ILE A 133 -34.25 13.19 5.94
CA ILE A 133 -34.85 14.45 5.49
C ILE A 133 -34.33 14.80 4.10
N ARG A 134 -33.01 14.75 3.90
CA ARG A 134 -32.37 15.26 2.69
C ARG A 134 -32.58 14.38 1.46
N MET A 135 -32.53 13.07 1.63
CA MET A 135 -32.57 12.08 0.54
C MET A 135 -33.87 11.28 0.50
N GLU A 136 -34.54 11.07 1.65
CA GLU A 136 -35.74 10.21 1.75
C GLU A 136 -37.04 11.03 1.83
N GLY A 137 -36.95 12.37 1.88
CA GLY A 137 -38.10 13.28 1.84
C GLY A 137 -38.92 13.33 3.13
N GLU A 138 -38.35 12.88 4.25
CA GLU A 138 -38.98 12.97 5.57
C GLU A 138 -39.09 14.44 6.01
N LYS A 139 -40.20 14.79 6.67
CA LYS A 139 -40.40 16.15 7.22
C LYS A 139 -39.76 16.26 8.61
N GLU A 140 -39.16 17.41 8.90
CA GLU A 140 -38.50 17.70 10.20
C GLU A 140 -39.38 17.37 11.42
N ALA A 141 -40.66 17.76 11.40
CA ALA A 141 -41.58 17.48 12.50
C ALA A 141 -41.79 15.98 12.73
N ASN A 142 -41.94 15.22 11.63
CA ASN A 142 -42.11 13.76 11.70
C ASN A 142 -40.82 13.10 12.19
N TYR A 143 -39.65 13.59 11.72
CA TYR A 143 -38.35 13.08 12.13
C TYR A 143 -38.16 13.24 13.64
N LEU A 144 -38.45 14.40 14.22
CA LEU A 144 -38.29 14.64 15.67
C LEU A 144 -39.22 13.79 16.54
N GLU A 145 -40.38 13.40 16.04
CA GLU A 145 -41.33 12.51 16.72
C GLU A 145 -40.96 11.03 16.60
N GLY A 146 -40.03 10.69 15.70
CA GLY A 146 -39.58 9.34 15.44
C GLY A 146 -38.53 8.81 16.42
N ASP A 147 -38.14 7.56 16.19
CA ASP A 147 -37.05 6.89 16.87
C ASP A 147 -36.20 6.07 15.89
N TRP A 148 -34.94 5.84 16.28
CA TRP A 148 -34.01 4.97 15.58
C TRP A 148 -33.33 4.04 16.58
N ASN A 149 -33.40 2.72 16.32
CA ASN A 149 -32.86 1.68 17.19
C ASN A 149 -33.30 1.84 18.67
N GLY A 150 -34.54 2.29 18.90
CA GLY A 150 -35.09 2.48 20.25
C GLY A 150 -34.59 3.74 20.97
N CYS A 151 -33.89 4.65 20.28
CA CYS A 151 -33.51 5.97 20.77
C CYS A 151 -34.34 7.05 20.06
N SER A 152 -34.87 8.02 20.80
CA SER A 152 -35.62 9.12 20.20
C SER A 152 -34.73 9.94 19.27
N ASN A 153 -35.27 10.34 18.11
CA ASN A 153 -34.56 11.22 17.19
C ASN A 153 -34.28 12.61 17.81
N ARG A 154 -35.05 13.05 18.82
CA ARG A 154 -34.68 14.23 19.63
C ARG A 154 -33.35 14.04 20.34
N ASP A 155 -33.15 12.88 20.97
CA ASP A 155 -31.89 12.59 21.68
C ASP A 155 -30.72 12.50 20.69
N ASP A 156 -30.97 11.99 19.48
CA ASP A 156 -30.00 11.95 18.38
C ASP A 156 -29.58 13.37 17.94
N VAL A 157 -30.53 14.28 17.73
CA VAL A 157 -30.23 15.68 17.39
C VAL A 157 -29.45 16.40 18.50
N VAL A 158 -29.79 16.16 19.77
CA VAL A 158 -29.02 16.72 20.91
C VAL A 158 -27.59 16.22 20.88
N LYS A 159 -27.39 14.91 20.66
CA LYS A 159 -26.08 14.29 20.53
C LYS A 159 -25.29 14.91 19.38
N GLU A 160 -25.85 15.02 18.17
CA GLU A 160 -25.16 15.63 17.03
C GLU A 160 -24.88 17.12 17.25
N THR A 161 -25.73 17.85 17.99
CA THR A 161 -25.46 19.24 18.39
C THR A 161 -24.26 19.35 19.35
N ILE A 162 -24.13 18.42 20.31
CA ILE A 162 -22.95 18.33 21.19
C ILE A 162 -21.69 18.05 20.35
N LEU A 163 -21.77 17.12 19.41
CA LEU A 163 -20.63 16.76 18.55
C LEU A 163 -20.20 17.94 17.66
N LEU A 164 -21.15 18.65 17.04
CA LEU A 164 -20.86 19.85 16.26
C LEU A 164 -20.05 20.87 17.10
N SER A 165 -20.48 21.15 18.33
CA SER A 165 -19.77 22.06 19.22
C SER A 165 -18.36 21.58 19.56
N LEU A 166 -18.17 20.28 19.82
CA LEU A 166 -16.85 19.70 20.07
C LEU A 166 -15.94 19.80 18.84
N GLN A 167 -16.48 19.58 17.64
CA GLN A 167 -15.74 19.64 16.39
C GLN A 167 -15.29 21.08 16.07
N MET A 168 -16.15 22.07 16.29
CA MET A 168 -15.78 23.49 16.15
C MET A 168 -14.69 23.92 17.14
N SER A 169 -14.55 23.23 18.28
CA SER A 169 -13.47 23.44 19.25
C SER A 169 -12.18 22.66 18.94
N ASN A 170 -12.17 21.80 17.91
CA ASN A 170 -11.05 20.91 17.60
C ASN A 170 -10.16 21.49 16.48
N PRO A 171 -8.92 21.94 16.78
CA PRO A 171 -8.06 22.53 15.75
C PRO A 171 -7.67 21.55 14.63
N ALA A 172 -7.60 20.25 14.91
CA ALA A 172 -7.17 19.23 13.94
C ALA A 172 -8.16 19.04 12.77
N VAL A 173 -9.42 19.46 12.92
CA VAL A 173 -10.44 19.36 11.85
C VAL A 173 -10.69 20.69 11.14
N ARG A 174 -9.89 21.73 11.43
CA ARG A 174 -10.05 23.06 10.81
C ARG A 174 -10.11 23.02 9.27
N PRO A 175 -9.29 22.23 8.55
CA PRO A 175 -9.41 22.12 7.10
C PRO A 175 -10.76 21.55 6.62
N MET A 176 -11.51 20.86 7.48
CA MET A 176 -12.79 20.23 7.18
C MET A 176 -14.00 21.09 7.56
N VAL A 177 -13.80 22.20 8.27
CA VAL A 177 -14.86 23.13 8.71
C VAL A 177 -15.79 23.57 7.57
N PRO A 178 -15.34 23.79 6.31
CA PRO A 178 -16.29 24.13 5.24
C PRO A 178 -17.41 23.11 5.00
N LEU A 179 -17.27 21.87 5.50
CA LEU A 179 -18.36 20.88 5.47
C LEU A 179 -19.43 21.12 6.53
N PHE A 180 -19.08 21.68 7.69
CA PHE A 180 -19.93 21.74 8.87
C PHE A 180 -19.88 23.07 9.64
N ASP A 181 -19.46 24.17 9.00
CA ASP A 181 -19.35 25.50 9.62
C ASP A 181 -20.63 25.90 10.37
N ASP A 182 -20.50 26.32 11.61
CA ASP A 182 -21.61 26.61 12.52
C ASP A 182 -21.99 28.09 12.56
N LYS A 183 -21.33 28.96 11.81
CA LYS A 183 -21.51 30.41 11.92
C LYS A 183 -22.96 30.86 11.76
N GLU A 184 -23.65 30.44 10.70
CA GLU A 184 -25.06 30.81 10.47
C GLU A 184 -25.99 30.20 11.51
N PHE A 185 -25.70 28.96 11.94
CA PHE A 185 -26.45 28.28 12.99
C PHE A 185 -26.29 28.99 14.35
N ALA A 186 -25.09 29.48 14.66
CA ALA A 186 -24.76 30.27 15.83
C ALA A 186 -25.46 31.63 15.83
N GLU A 187 -25.57 32.28 14.66
CA GLU A 187 -26.26 33.56 14.51
C GLU A 187 -27.79 33.40 14.61
N ALA A 188 -28.34 32.29 14.10
CA ALA A 188 -29.78 32.02 14.09
C ALA A 188 -30.33 31.55 15.45
N THR A 189 -29.49 30.97 16.31
CA THR A 189 -29.90 30.29 17.54
C THR A 189 -29.05 30.66 18.76
N SER A 190 -29.45 30.19 19.94
CA SER A 190 -28.62 30.29 21.16
C SER A 190 -27.95 28.95 21.47
N TYR A 191 -27.53 28.19 20.44
CA TYR A 191 -27.05 26.82 20.64
C TYR A 191 -25.78 26.75 21.51
N GLN A 192 -24.90 27.77 21.48
CA GLN A 192 -23.72 27.81 22.34
C GLN A 192 -24.09 27.89 23.83
N ALA A 193 -25.11 28.70 24.17
CA ALA A 193 -25.66 28.75 25.52
C ALA A 193 -26.33 27.42 25.89
N PHE A 194 -27.08 26.82 24.95
CA PHE A 194 -27.66 25.49 25.11
C PHE A 194 -26.58 24.42 25.45
N ILE A 195 -25.45 24.41 24.73
CA ILE A 195 -24.34 23.49 25.01
C ILE A 195 -23.70 23.77 26.37
N ALA A 196 -23.47 25.03 26.72
CA ALA A 196 -22.90 25.39 28.02
C ALA A 196 -23.79 24.89 29.19
N ARG A 197 -25.12 24.99 29.05
CA ARG A 197 -26.07 24.47 30.04
C ARG A 197 -26.09 22.94 30.11
N LEU A 198 -25.99 22.27 28.97
CA LEU A 198 -25.84 20.81 28.96
C LEU A 198 -24.55 20.41 29.69
N GLU A 199 -23.44 21.09 29.43
CA GLU A 199 -22.16 20.83 30.08
C GLU A 199 -22.25 21.03 31.60
N GLU A 200 -22.82 22.14 32.08
CA GLU A 200 -23.08 22.39 33.50
C GLU A 200 -23.89 21.25 34.13
N PHE A 201 -24.89 20.72 33.43
CA PHE A 201 -25.67 19.57 33.90
C PHE A 201 -24.82 18.30 33.99
N PHE A 202 -24.05 17.96 32.94
CA PHE A 202 -23.23 16.74 32.92
C PHE A 202 -22.06 16.78 33.91
N ASP A 203 -21.62 17.96 34.33
CA ASP A 203 -20.62 18.11 35.41
C ASP A 203 -21.18 17.74 36.78
N THR A 204 -22.50 17.77 36.97
CA THR A 204 -23.17 17.29 38.19
C THR A 204 -23.49 15.79 38.17
N GLU A 205 -23.41 15.16 37.00
CA GLU A 205 -23.71 13.74 36.84
C GLU A 205 -22.49 12.85 37.15
N PRO A 206 -22.69 11.57 37.51
CA PRO A 206 -21.59 10.66 37.79
C PRO A 206 -20.64 10.49 36.59
N PRO A 207 -19.34 10.22 36.81
CA PRO A 207 -18.38 9.99 35.75
C PRO A 207 -18.76 8.85 34.79
N VAL A 208 -18.24 8.91 33.56
CA VAL A 208 -18.35 7.84 32.57
C VAL A 208 -17.70 6.57 33.12
N GLY A 209 -18.46 5.48 33.14
CA GLY A 209 -18.02 4.20 33.68
C GLY A 209 -16.76 3.70 32.97
N GLY A 210 -15.72 3.36 33.74
CA GLY A 210 -14.44 2.89 33.21
C GLY A 210 -13.43 3.99 32.84
N LEU A 211 -13.85 5.26 32.74
CA LEU A 211 -12.96 6.38 32.35
C LEU A 211 -12.76 7.43 33.45
N GLY A 212 -13.70 7.54 34.40
CA GLY A 212 -13.49 8.33 35.63
C GLY A 212 -13.54 9.85 35.47
N THR A 213 -14.01 10.37 34.33
CA THR A 213 -14.24 11.81 34.09
C THR A 213 -15.69 12.10 33.67
N THR A 214 -16.10 13.37 33.63
CA THR A 214 -17.43 13.77 33.15
C THR A 214 -17.58 13.46 31.66
N LEU A 215 -18.82 13.43 31.12
CA LEU A 215 -19.05 13.12 29.71
C LEU A 215 -18.29 14.08 28.78
N PHE A 216 -18.41 15.39 29.00
CA PHE A 216 -17.68 16.40 28.22
C PHE A 216 -16.17 16.31 28.44
N GLY A 217 -15.72 16.04 29.67
CA GLY A 217 -14.31 15.81 29.97
C GLY A 217 -13.73 14.61 29.22
N THR A 218 -14.49 13.52 29.12
CA THR A 218 -14.13 12.33 28.33
C THR A 218 -14.01 12.68 26.85
N LEU A 219 -15.03 13.32 26.27
CA LEU A 219 -15.07 13.63 24.84
C LEU A 219 -13.97 14.61 24.40
N ARG A 220 -13.57 15.55 25.27
CA ARG A 220 -12.48 16.49 24.99
C ARG A 220 -11.09 15.90 25.22
N ALA A 221 -10.95 14.79 25.96
CA ALA A 221 -9.64 14.27 26.35
C ALA A 221 -8.69 13.97 25.15
N PRO A 222 -9.15 13.36 24.04
CA PRO A 222 -8.29 13.17 22.87
C PRO A 222 -7.88 14.50 22.24
N ILE A 223 -8.83 15.44 22.08
CA ILE A 223 -8.61 16.76 21.50
C ILE A 223 -7.55 17.53 22.31
N LEU A 224 -7.63 17.49 23.64
CA LEU A 224 -6.65 18.13 24.52
C LEU A 224 -5.28 17.45 24.49
N ALA A 225 -5.24 16.11 24.38
CA ALA A 225 -4.00 15.36 24.31
C ALA A 225 -3.24 15.57 22.99
N SER A 226 -3.94 15.87 21.89
CA SER A 226 -3.34 16.12 20.58
C SER A 226 -4.16 17.13 19.76
N PRO A 227 -4.06 18.44 20.07
CA PRO A 227 -4.97 19.45 19.50
C PRO A 227 -4.87 19.61 17.99
N ASN A 228 -3.68 19.41 17.42
CA ASN A 228 -3.39 19.68 16.01
C ASN A 228 -3.16 18.40 15.19
N SER A 229 -3.52 17.22 15.69
CA SER A 229 -3.27 15.95 14.99
C SER A 229 -4.40 14.96 15.21
N LEU A 230 -5.12 14.63 14.14
CA LEU A 230 -6.11 13.55 14.15
C LEU A 230 -5.45 12.19 14.48
N GLN A 231 -4.23 11.92 13.99
CA GLN A 231 -3.45 10.74 14.35
C GLN A 231 -3.10 10.71 15.86
N GLY A 232 -2.82 11.86 16.47
CA GLY A 232 -2.57 11.93 17.92
C GLY A 232 -3.83 11.72 18.75
N GLN A 233 -4.96 12.31 18.35
CA GLN A 233 -6.26 12.10 18.99
C GLN A 233 -6.68 10.63 18.89
N TRP A 234 -6.42 10.06 17.73
CA TRP A 234 -6.59 8.66 17.43
C TRP A 234 -5.80 7.72 18.34
N ASP A 235 -4.49 7.93 18.42
CA ASP A 235 -3.59 7.16 19.27
C ASP A 235 -4.01 7.20 20.74
N TYR A 236 -4.52 8.35 21.19
CA TYR A 236 -5.07 8.50 22.53
C TYR A 236 -6.29 7.59 22.73
N ILE A 237 -7.25 7.60 21.80
CA ILE A 237 -8.46 6.76 21.88
C ILE A 237 -8.08 5.28 21.90
N ALA A 238 -7.23 4.84 20.96
CA ALA A 238 -6.81 3.44 20.87
C ALA A 238 -6.11 2.96 22.15
N ARG A 239 -5.26 3.79 22.76
CA ARG A 239 -4.53 3.42 23.98
C ARG A 239 -5.39 3.43 25.23
N ASN A 240 -6.27 4.41 25.37
CA ASN A 240 -7.00 4.64 26.63
C ASN A 240 -8.39 3.99 26.65
N TRP A 241 -9.03 3.81 25.50
CA TRP A 241 -10.45 3.44 25.42
C TRP A 241 -10.70 2.06 24.79
N ALA A 242 -9.66 1.33 24.35
CA ALA A 242 -9.83 0.02 23.71
C ALA A 242 -10.69 -0.99 24.51
N SER A 243 -10.67 -0.92 25.85
CA SER A 243 -11.43 -1.84 26.70
C SER A 243 -12.94 -1.59 26.77
N ILE A 244 -13.40 -0.41 26.34
CA ILE A 244 -14.82 -0.01 26.41
C ILE A 244 -15.47 0.10 25.02
N LEU A 245 -14.67 0.08 23.95
CA LEU A 245 -15.17 0.16 22.57
C LEU A 245 -15.66 -1.21 22.08
N PRO A 246 -16.71 -1.25 21.25
CA PRO A 246 -17.13 -2.46 20.56
C PRO A 246 -16.04 -3.00 19.61
N ASP A 247 -16.01 -4.32 19.42
CA ASP A 247 -15.00 -5.00 18.59
C ASP A 247 -15.00 -4.49 17.13
N ASP A 248 -16.17 -4.21 16.55
CA ASP A 248 -16.30 -3.72 15.17
C ASP A 248 -15.69 -2.33 15.01
N LEU A 249 -15.90 -1.46 16.01
CA LEU A 249 -15.30 -0.13 16.01
C LEU A 249 -13.79 -0.26 16.17
N ALA A 250 -13.30 -1.08 17.11
CA ALA A 250 -11.87 -1.33 17.32
C ALA A 250 -11.15 -1.90 16.07
N GLN A 251 -11.81 -2.73 15.27
CA GLN A 251 -11.27 -3.22 13.99
C GLN A 251 -11.18 -2.12 12.94
N LYS A 252 -12.26 -1.34 12.76
CA LYS A 252 -12.23 -0.15 11.89
C LYS A 252 -11.16 0.84 12.35
N LEU A 253 -10.95 0.92 13.66
CA LEU A 253 -9.87 1.71 14.20
C LEU A 253 -8.54 1.24 13.61
N THR A 254 -8.20 -0.02 13.80
CA THR A 254 -6.93 -0.56 13.33
C THR A 254 -6.64 -0.26 11.84
N LEU A 255 -7.64 -0.35 10.97
CA LEU A 255 -7.53 -0.02 9.54
C LEU A 255 -7.19 1.47 9.29
N VAL A 256 -7.87 2.41 9.95
CA VAL A 256 -7.67 3.84 9.70
C VAL A 256 -6.32 4.32 10.21
N GLY A 257 -5.83 3.75 11.32
CA GLY A 257 -4.46 4.01 11.77
C GLY A 257 -3.41 3.60 10.72
N ASP A 258 -3.64 2.53 9.97
CA ASP A 258 -2.75 2.12 8.87
C ASP A 258 -2.80 3.12 7.71
N MET A 259 -3.99 3.58 7.34
CA MET A 259 -4.19 4.54 6.25
C MET A 259 -3.62 5.94 6.56
N LEU A 260 -3.76 6.41 7.80
CA LEU A 260 -3.15 7.68 8.22
C LEU A 260 -1.62 7.60 8.16
N ARG A 261 -1.03 6.50 8.65
CA ARG A 261 0.42 6.27 8.54
C ARG A 261 0.89 6.20 7.09
N GLU A 262 0.09 5.58 6.21
CA GLU A 262 0.35 5.54 4.77
C GLU A 262 0.46 6.94 4.16
N GLU A 263 -0.49 7.83 4.47
CA GLU A 263 -0.55 9.20 3.94
C GLU A 263 0.53 10.12 4.54
N GLU A 264 0.85 9.98 5.83
CA GLU A 264 1.87 10.81 6.51
C GLU A 264 3.30 10.40 6.17
N ARG A 265 3.51 9.17 5.67
CA ARG A 265 4.84 8.66 5.35
C ARG A 265 5.47 9.43 4.20
N MET A 266 6.51 10.19 4.49
CA MET A 266 7.36 10.78 3.46
C MET A 266 8.13 9.68 2.72
N ARG A 267 7.78 9.48 1.44
CA ARG A 267 8.53 8.63 0.52
C ARG A 267 9.66 9.47 -0.08
N GLY A 268 10.79 9.49 0.61
CA GLY A 268 11.98 10.24 0.20
C GLY A 268 12.67 9.62 -1.02
N TRP A 269 13.63 10.36 -1.57
CA TRP A 269 14.63 9.86 -2.51
C TRP A 269 15.93 9.64 -1.75
N GLY A 270 16.39 8.40 -1.61
CA GLY A 270 17.70 8.13 -1.03
C GLY A 270 17.93 6.66 -0.67
N PRO A 271 19.17 6.16 -0.73
CA PRO A 271 19.48 4.82 -0.28
C PRO A 271 19.23 4.71 1.23
N PRO A 272 18.67 3.59 1.71
CA PRO A 272 18.46 3.37 3.14
C PRO A 272 19.78 3.47 3.92
N GLU A 273 19.70 3.87 5.18
CA GLU A 273 20.86 3.93 6.07
C GLU A 273 21.44 2.51 6.30
N ALA A 274 22.77 2.38 6.30
CA ALA A 274 23.42 1.09 6.43
C ALA A 274 23.46 0.64 7.89
N HIS A 275 22.77 -0.45 8.20
CA HIS A 275 22.73 -1.04 9.54
C HIS A 275 23.76 -2.16 9.73
N VAL A 276 24.20 -2.36 10.97
CA VAL A 276 25.06 -3.48 11.36
C VAL A 276 24.25 -4.78 11.27
N LEU A 277 24.80 -5.78 10.57
CA LEU A 277 24.18 -7.11 10.49
C LEU A 277 24.10 -7.71 11.89
N THR A 278 22.89 -8.04 12.32
CA THR A 278 22.60 -8.62 13.63
C THR A 278 21.79 -9.89 13.42
N PHE A 279 22.06 -10.93 14.20
CA PHE A 279 21.45 -12.25 14.06
C PHE A 279 21.01 -12.76 15.44
N GLY A 280 19.84 -13.40 15.54
CA GLY A 280 19.34 -14.01 16.78
C GLY A 280 17.84 -13.81 17.03
N LYS A 281 17.32 -14.49 18.07
CA LYS A 281 15.92 -14.35 18.53
C LYS A 281 15.70 -12.97 19.16
N GLY A 282 14.57 -12.34 18.85
CA GLY A 282 14.11 -11.12 19.52
C GLY A 282 14.16 -9.82 18.69
N GLN A 283 14.34 -9.89 17.37
CA GLN A 283 13.96 -8.78 16.49
C GLN A 283 12.48 -8.92 16.10
N ASP A 284 11.74 -7.81 16.04
CA ASP A 284 10.28 -7.63 16.22
C ASP A 284 9.29 -8.61 15.54
N LEU A 285 9.73 -9.55 14.71
CA LEU A 285 8.89 -10.62 14.13
C LEU A 285 9.61 -11.98 13.95
N SER A 286 10.84 -12.15 14.47
CA SER A 286 11.66 -13.38 14.33
C SER A 286 11.06 -14.61 15.01
N ASP A 287 10.19 -14.42 16.01
CA ASP A 287 9.46 -15.52 16.63
C ASP A 287 8.35 -16.11 15.73
N LEU A 288 7.90 -15.37 14.70
CA LEU A 288 6.79 -15.74 13.82
C LEU A 288 7.21 -16.38 12.48
N TYR A 289 8.49 -16.22 12.10
CA TYR A 289 9.11 -16.93 10.97
C TYR A 289 10.43 -17.54 11.47
N PRO A 290 10.40 -18.78 11.98
CA PRO A 290 11.58 -19.38 12.60
C PRO A 290 12.69 -19.55 11.56
N GLU A 291 13.86 -19.00 11.88
CA GLU A 291 15.05 -19.17 11.06
C GLU A 291 15.78 -20.47 11.45
N TYR A 292 15.40 -21.56 10.80
CA TYR A 292 16.07 -22.85 10.94
C TYR A 292 17.20 -23.01 9.92
N GLU A 293 18.16 -23.88 10.22
CA GLU A 293 19.27 -24.16 9.32
C GLU A 293 18.87 -25.19 8.25
N ARG A 294 18.95 -24.80 6.97
CA ARG A 294 18.65 -25.62 5.80
C ARG A 294 19.41 -25.13 4.55
N TYR A 295 20.73 -25.09 4.65
CA TYR A 295 21.60 -24.75 3.53
C TYR A 295 21.45 -25.71 2.35
N SER A 296 21.55 -25.17 1.13
CA SER A 296 21.71 -26.00 -0.07
C SER A 296 23.14 -26.50 -0.22
N ARG A 297 23.29 -27.62 -0.93
CA ARG A 297 24.61 -28.16 -1.25
C ARG A 297 25.20 -27.36 -2.40
N ASP A 298 26.44 -26.92 -2.23
CA ASP A 298 27.21 -26.31 -3.29
C ASP A 298 27.95 -27.40 -4.09
N GLU A 299 28.04 -27.22 -5.41
CA GLU A 299 29.03 -27.94 -6.22
C GLU A 299 30.40 -27.25 -6.14
N ASP A 300 31.48 -27.99 -6.39
CA ASP A 300 32.86 -27.52 -6.21
C ASP A 300 33.15 -26.20 -6.93
N TRP A 301 32.59 -26.01 -8.14
CA TRP A 301 32.81 -24.82 -8.94
C TRP A 301 32.10 -23.57 -8.40
N MET A 302 30.99 -23.74 -7.65
CA MET A 302 30.13 -22.63 -7.22
C MET A 302 30.82 -21.65 -6.26
N SER A 303 31.77 -22.15 -5.47
CA SER A 303 32.55 -21.32 -4.54
C SER A 303 33.68 -20.54 -5.21
N ASN A 304 34.02 -20.90 -6.46
CA ASN A 304 35.16 -20.37 -7.21
C ASN A 304 34.71 -19.49 -8.41
N VAL A 305 33.44 -19.09 -8.44
CA VAL A 305 32.91 -18.25 -9.52
C VAL A 305 33.47 -16.84 -9.42
N VAL A 306 34.09 -16.38 -10.50
CA VAL A 306 34.45 -14.99 -10.74
C VAL A 306 33.55 -14.50 -11.86
N LEU A 307 32.56 -13.68 -11.48
CA LEU A 307 31.48 -13.25 -12.36
C LEU A 307 31.76 -11.85 -12.92
N VAL A 308 31.68 -11.68 -14.23
CA VAL A 308 31.62 -10.36 -14.87
C VAL A 308 30.19 -10.08 -15.33
N ALA A 309 29.64 -8.94 -14.90
CA ALA A 309 28.33 -8.48 -15.34
C ALA A 309 28.46 -7.53 -16.54
N LYS A 310 27.66 -7.77 -17.59
CA LYS A 310 27.62 -6.94 -18.80
C LYS A 310 26.18 -6.58 -19.14
N SER A 311 25.91 -5.28 -19.24
CA SER A 311 24.71 -4.82 -19.95
C SER A 311 24.85 -5.20 -21.41
N THR A 312 24.04 -6.17 -21.88
CA THR A 312 24.30 -6.87 -23.14
C THR A 312 24.40 -5.92 -24.33
N TYR A 313 23.41 -5.04 -24.50
CA TYR A 313 23.37 -4.09 -25.63
C TYR A 313 24.52 -3.08 -25.59
N VAL A 314 24.84 -2.57 -24.40
CA VAL A 314 25.96 -1.65 -24.20
C VAL A 314 27.28 -2.35 -24.50
N TRP A 315 27.42 -3.61 -24.08
CA TRP A 315 28.64 -4.38 -24.30
C TRP A 315 28.82 -4.74 -25.78
N LEU A 316 27.76 -5.12 -26.49
CA LEU A 316 27.83 -5.38 -27.94
C LEU A 316 28.24 -4.13 -28.73
N ASP A 317 27.74 -2.94 -28.37
CA ASP A 317 28.20 -1.67 -28.95
C ASP A 317 29.69 -1.39 -28.62
N GLN A 318 30.11 -1.62 -27.37
CA GLN A 318 31.52 -1.47 -26.97
C GLN A 318 32.43 -2.42 -27.74
N LEU A 319 32.03 -3.68 -27.92
CA LEU A 319 32.76 -4.67 -28.72
C LEU A 319 32.81 -4.24 -30.19
N SER A 320 31.72 -3.70 -30.73
CA SER A 320 31.69 -3.21 -32.10
C SER A 320 32.78 -2.16 -32.35
N LYS A 321 32.90 -1.20 -31.40
CA LYS A 321 33.93 -0.16 -31.43
C LYS A 321 35.33 -0.73 -31.22
N GLN A 322 35.49 -1.67 -30.29
CA GLN A 322 36.79 -2.31 -29.98
C GLN A 322 37.34 -3.12 -31.16
N TYR A 323 36.48 -3.87 -31.86
CA TYR A 323 36.89 -4.81 -32.91
C TYR A 323 36.69 -4.27 -34.33
N GLY A 324 36.16 -3.04 -34.48
CA GLY A 324 36.00 -2.38 -35.78
C GLY A 324 35.01 -3.07 -36.72
N ARG A 325 34.05 -3.84 -36.18
CA ARG A 325 33.00 -4.54 -36.94
C ARG A 325 31.66 -4.43 -36.22
N ASN A 326 30.55 -4.48 -36.94
CA ASN A 326 29.24 -4.43 -36.31
C ASN A 326 28.93 -5.74 -35.56
N ILE A 327 28.74 -5.65 -34.24
CA ILE A 327 28.40 -6.74 -33.32
C ILE A 327 27.09 -6.34 -32.62
N HIS A 328 25.98 -6.95 -33.02
CA HIS A 328 24.63 -6.70 -32.49
C HIS A 328 23.92 -7.99 -32.03
N ARG A 329 24.50 -9.17 -32.31
CA ARG A 329 23.98 -10.48 -31.87
C ARG A 329 24.96 -11.21 -30.96
N LEU A 330 24.45 -12.16 -30.18
CA LEU A 330 25.24 -12.96 -29.22
C LEU A 330 26.29 -13.85 -29.91
N ASP A 331 25.95 -14.44 -31.05
CA ASP A 331 26.84 -15.27 -31.89
C ASP A 331 28.02 -14.47 -32.48
N GLN A 332 27.90 -13.15 -32.57
CA GLN A 332 28.93 -12.27 -33.14
C GLN A 332 30.02 -11.87 -32.14
N ILE A 333 29.84 -12.19 -30.84
CA ILE A 333 30.85 -11.95 -29.80
C ILE A 333 32.15 -12.70 -30.16
N PRO A 334 33.28 -12.01 -30.37
CA PRO A 334 34.52 -12.63 -30.83
C PRO A 334 35.09 -13.63 -29.83
N ASP A 335 35.69 -14.72 -30.33
CA ASP A 335 36.36 -15.71 -29.49
C ASP A 335 37.56 -15.11 -28.77
N GLU A 336 38.23 -14.13 -29.35
CA GLU A 336 39.33 -13.41 -28.73
C GLU A 336 38.90 -12.68 -27.45
N GLU A 337 37.65 -12.18 -27.39
CA GLU A 337 37.13 -11.54 -26.18
C GLU A 337 36.80 -12.59 -25.11
N LEU A 338 36.22 -13.74 -25.48
CA LEU A 338 35.97 -14.84 -24.54
C LEU A 338 37.29 -15.40 -23.98
N GLU A 339 38.31 -15.56 -24.83
CA GLU A 339 39.64 -15.96 -24.39
C GLU A 339 40.28 -14.95 -23.45
N LYS A 340 40.11 -13.66 -23.72
CA LYS A 340 40.61 -12.59 -22.85
C LYS A 340 39.95 -12.64 -21.48
N LEU A 341 38.63 -12.79 -21.40
CA LEU A 341 37.91 -12.98 -20.14
C LEU A 341 38.42 -14.20 -19.37
N SER A 342 38.56 -15.34 -20.06
CA SER A 342 39.09 -16.57 -19.48
C SER A 342 40.52 -16.39 -18.93
N ARG A 343 41.41 -15.71 -19.67
CA ARG A 343 42.78 -15.37 -19.23
C ARG A 343 42.81 -14.44 -18.01
N TRP A 344 41.80 -13.60 -17.83
CA TRP A 344 41.64 -12.77 -16.63
C TRP A 344 41.12 -13.56 -15.41
N GLY A 345 40.82 -14.85 -15.58
CA GLY A 345 40.29 -15.70 -14.53
C GLY A 345 38.77 -15.56 -14.35
N VAL A 346 38.07 -14.92 -15.28
CA VAL A 346 36.61 -14.87 -15.28
C VAL A 346 36.07 -16.25 -15.62
N THR A 347 35.21 -16.78 -14.75
CA THR A 347 34.59 -18.11 -14.90
C THR A 347 33.08 -18.04 -15.10
N GLY A 348 32.49 -16.85 -14.98
CA GLY A 348 31.09 -16.58 -15.28
C GLY A 348 30.90 -15.28 -16.05
N LEU A 349 30.01 -15.28 -17.05
CA LEU A 349 29.60 -14.12 -17.83
C LEU A 349 28.11 -13.88 -17.65
N TRP A 350 27.75 -12.85 -16.89
CA TRP A 350 26.37 -12.43 -16.66
C TRP A 350 25.93 -11.42 -17.71
N LEU A 351 24.94 -11.82 -18.50
CA LEU A 351 24.35 -11.01 -19.56
C LEU A 351 23.03 -10.39 -19.06
N ILE A 352 23.06 -9.10 -18.77
CA ILE A 352 21.89 -8.35 -18.31
C ILE A 352 21.03 -7.99 -19.52
N GLY A 353 19.73 -8.32 -19.41
CA GLY A 353 18.70 -7.96 -20.39
C GLY A 353 18.76 -8.75 -21.69
N VAL A 354 19.04 -10.05 -21.63
CA VAL A 354 19.00 -10.97 -22.79
C VAL A 354 17.59 -11.42 -23.18
N TRP A 355 16.63 -11.27 -22.27
CA TRP A 355 15.24 -11.66 -22.45
C TRP A 355 14.46 -10.64 -23.27
N GLU A 356 13.36 -11.09 -23.88
CA GLU A 356 12.42 -10.24 -24.61
C GLU A 356 11.73 -9.24 -23.68
N ARG A 357 11.71 -7.96 -24.09
CA ARG A 357 11.34 -6.84 -23.22
C ARG A 357 10.02 -6.20 -23.65
N SER A 358 9.35 -5.60 -22.67
CA SER A 358 8.13 -4.82 -22.83
C SER A 358 8.30 -3.68 -23.84
N GLN A 359 7.42 -3.61 -24.84
CA GLN A 359 7.38 -2.47 -25.76
C GLN A 359 6.82 -1.22 -25.07
N ALA A 360 5.86 -1.41 -24.17
CA ALA A 360 5.33 -0.35 -23.33
C ALA A 360 6.42 0.32 -22.48
N SER A 361 7.33 -0.44 -21.85
CA SER A 361 8.48 0.09 -21.09
C SER A 361 9.36 1.01 -21.95
N ARG A 362 9.63 0.62 -23.21
CA ARG A 362 10.35 1.49 -24.16
C ARG A 362 9.55 2.76 -24.45
N ARG A 363 8.26 2.63 -24.78
CA ARG A 363 7.39 3.74 -25.15
C ARG A 363 7.27 4.77 -24.03
N ILE A 364 7.14 4.32 -22.78
CA ILE A 364 7.11 5.17 -21.58
C ILE A 364 8.35 6.06 -21.50
N LYS A 365 9.55 5.50 -21.68
CA LYS A 365 10.80 6.28 -21.63
C LYS A 365 10.91 7.29 -22.76
N GLN A 366 10.40 6.95 -23.94
CA GLN A 366 10.36 7.86 -25.10
C GLN A 366 9.44 9.05 -24.84
N ILE A 367 8.23 8.80 -24.33
CA ILE A 367 7.27 9.86 -23.95
C ILE A 367 7.86 10.75 -22.86
N ARG A 368 8.64 10.19 -21.93
CA ARG A 368 9.35 10.91 -20.86
C ARG A 368 10.63 11.65 -21.32
N GLY A 369 10.88 11.72 -22.63
CA GLY A 369 11.93 12.56 -23.22
C GLY A 369 13.23 11.84 -23.58
N ASN A 370 13.27 10.51 -23.59
CA ASN A 370 14.43 9.74 -24.06
C ASN A 370 14.08 8.92 -25.32
N PRO A 371 14.14 9.51 -26.53
CA PRO A 371 13.70 8.85 -27.76
C PRO A 371 14.56 7.63 -28.14
N GLU A 372 15.82 7.62 -27.73
CA GLU A 372 16.78 6.52 -27.97
C GLU A 372 16.76 5.44 -26.88
N ALA A 373 15.90 5.58 -25.85
CA ALA A 373 15.83 4.63 -24.77
C ALA A 373 15.41 3.23 -25.25
N LEU A 374 16.11 2.21 -24.76
CA LEU A 374 15.63 0.83 -24.79
C LEU A 374 14.68 0.55 -23.60
N ALA A 375 13.82 -0.46 -23.77
CA ALA A 375 13.00 -1.00 -22.69
C ALA A 375 13.87 -1.40 -21.49
N SER A 376 13.31 -1.29 -20.28
CA SER A 376 13.97 -1.78 -19.06
C SER A 376 14.30 -3.26 -19.21
N ALA A 377 15.51 -3.67 -18.80
CA ALA A 377 15.89 -5.08 -18.76
C ALA A 377 15.08 -5.90 -17.74
N TYR A 378 14.36 -5.20 -16.83
CA TYR A 378 13.55 -5.78 -15.76
C TYR A 378 12.04 -5.69 -16.03
N SER A 379 11.64 -5.07 -17.15
CA SER A 379 10.24 -5.08 -17.63
C SER A 379 10.15 -6.02 -18.83
N LEU A 380 9.84 -7.28 -18.54
CA LEU A 380 9.91 -8.39 -19.50
C LEU A 380 8.57 -8.66 -20.18
N TRP A 381 8.63 -8.97 -21.48
CA TRP A 381 7.45 -9.46 -22.22
C TRP A 381 7.28 -10.98 -22.03
N ASP A 382 8.36 -11.73 -22.20
CA ASP A 382 8.44 -13.18 -21.94
C ASP A 382 9.92 -13.60 -21.71
N TYR A 383 10.15 -14.77 -21.12
CA TYR A 383 11.48 -15.35 -20.86
C TYR A 383 12.04 -16.10 -22.08
N ILE A 384 12.01 -15.43 -23.24
CA ILE A 384 12.59 -15.89 -24.49
C ILE A 384 13.81 -15.01 -24.81
N ILE A 385 14.87 -15.59 -25.37
CA ILE A 385 16.03 -14.80 -25.81
C ILE A 385 15.59 -13.84 -26.91
N ALA A 386 15.86 -12.55 -26.73
CA ALA A 386 15.38 -11.53 -27.65
C ALA A 386 15.85 -11.78 -29.10
N ASP A 387 14.91 -11.74 -30.05
CA ASP A 387 15.20 -11.98 -31.47
C ASP A 387 16.23 -10.99 -32.04
N GLU A 388 16.22 -9.75 -31.56
CA GLU A 388 17.21 -8.72 -31.94
C GLU A 388 18.64 -9.05 -31.52
N LEU A 389 18.82 -9.89 -30.49
CA LEU A 389 20.11 -10.44 -30.06
C LEU A 389 20.47 -11.74 -30.80
N GLY A 390 19.59 -12.19 -31.68
CA GLY A 390 19.75 -13.38 -32.51
C GLY A 390 19.02 -14.62 -32.02
N GLY A 391 18.18 -14.49 -31.00
CA GLY A 391 17.30 -15.55 -30.50
C GLY A 391 18.06 -16.74 -29.93
N GLU A 392 17.37 -17.86 -29.86
CA GLU A 392 17.87 -19.09 -29.22
C GLU A 392 19.12 -19.65 -29.91
N GLU A 393 19.22 -19.56 -31.24
CA GLU A 393 20.37 -20.07 -31.99
C GLU A 393 21.66 -19.32 -31.64
N ALA A 394 21.60 -17.99 -31.61
CA ALA A 394 22.76 -17.17 -31.26
C ALA A 394 23.20 -17.38 -29.81
N TYR A 395 22.23 -17.57 -28.91
CA TYR A 395 22.49 -17.93 -27.53
C TYR A 395 23.21 -19.28 -27.41
N GLN A 396 22.72 -20.33 -28.09
CA GLN A 396 23.31 -21.66 -28.02
C GLN A 396 24.75 -21.69 -28.54
N ASP A 397 25.03 -20.97 -29.62
CA ASP A 397 26.40 -20.82 -30.13
C ASP A 397 27.32 -20.13 -29.10
N LEU A 398 26.90 -19.00 -28.54
CA LEU A 398 27.67 -18.30 -27.51
C LEU A 398 27.88 -19.19 -26.27
N ALA A 399 26.85 -19.88 -25.81
CA ALA A 399 26.90 -20.76 -24.64
C ALA A 399 27.95 -21.87 -24.84
N ARG A 400 27.95 -22.50 -26.01
CA ARG A 400 28.95 -23.52 -26.37
C ARG A 400 30.36 -22.96 -26.38
N ARG A 401 30.60 -21.83 -27.07
CA ARG A 401 31.93 -21.22 -27.15
C ARG A 401 32.43 -20.71 -25.80
N ALA A 402 31.56 -20.09 -25.00
CA ALA A 402 31.90 -19.66 -23.65
C ALA A 402 32.28 -20.86 -22.77
N TRP A 403 31.52 -21.96 -22.85
CA TRP A 403 31.81 -23.19 -22.11
C TRP A 403 33.16 -23.80 -22.50
N GLU A 404 33.50 -23.84 -23.79
CA GLU A 404 34.80 -24.29 -24.28
C GLU A 404 35.97 -23.47 -23.72
N LYS A 405 35.74 -22.21 -23.32
CA LYS A 405 36.71 -21.33 -22.65
C LYS A 405 36.62 -21.35 -21.12
N GLY A 406 35.80 -22.24 -20.55
CA GLY A 406 35.61 -22.38 -19.11
C GLY A 406 34.68 -21.33 -18.47
N ILE A 407 33.91 -20.62 -19.28
CA ILE A 407 33.00 -19.55 -18.84
C ILE A 407 31.56 -20.06 -18.84
N ARG A 408 30.90 -19.97 -17.68
CA ARG A 408 29.46 -20.23 -17.52
C ARG A 408 28.66 -18.98 -17.83
N LEU A 409 27.60 -19.10 -18.62
CA LEU A 409 26.69 -17.97 -18.79
C LEU A 409 25.80 -17.80 -17.55
N ALA A 410 25.46 -16.55 -17.25
CA ALA A 410 24.53 -16.18 -16.21
C ALA A 410 23.49 -15.19 -16.73
N SER A 411 22.30 -15.20 -16.13
CA SER A 411 21.22 -14.27 -16.45
C SER A 411 20.54 -13.74 -15.20
N ASP A 412 19.87 -12.60 -15.35
CA ASP A 412 18.84 -12.16 -14.42
C ASP A 412 17.58 -12.99 -14.55
N MET A 413 16.84 -13.08 -13.47
CA MET A 413 15.44 -13.50 -13.44
C MET A 413 14.67 -12.62 -12.46
N VAL A 414 13.53 -12.11 -12.90
CA VAL A 414 12.61 -11.25 -12.16
C VAL A 414 11.31 -12.02 -11.88
N PRO A 415 11.15 -12.61 -10.68
CA PRO A 415 9.97 -13.40 -10.38
C PRO A 415 8.82 -12.55 -9.84
N ASN A 416 9.09 -11.34 -9.34
CA ASN A 416 8.09 -10.55 -8.62
C ASN A 416 7.02 -9.96 -9.55
N HIS A 417 7.41 -9.54 -10.74
CA HIS A 417 6.56 -8.83 -11.70
C HIS A 417 7.00 -9.13 -13.13
N VAL A 418 6.16 -8.73 -14.08
CA VAL A 418 6.43 -8.75 -15.53
C VAL A 418 6.14 -7.37 -16.12
N GLY A 419 6.41 -7.14 -17.40
CA GLY A 419 6.02 -5.89 -18.07
C GLY A 419 4.51 -5.71 -18.15
N ILE A 420 4.05 -4.45 -18.19
CA ILE A 420 2.60 -4.13 -18.24
C ILE A 420 1.90 -4.64 -19.51
N ASP A 421 2.64 -4.87 -20.59
CA ASP A 421 2.18 -5.46 -21.86
C ASP A 421 2.74 -6.87 -22.07
N SER A 422 3.15 -7.55 -21.00
CA SER A 422 3.68 -8.91 -21.09
C SER A 422 2.63 -9.91 -21.57
N LYS A 423 3.11 -11.06 -22.05
CA LYS A 423 2.28 -12.19 -22.43
C LYS A 423 1.27 -12.56 -21.34
N TRP A 424 1.70 -12.58 -20.08
CA TRP A 424 0.82 -12.93 -18.95
C TRP A 424 -0.27 -11.89 -18.68
N VAL A 425 -0.01 -10.59 -18.88
CA VAL A 425 -1.07 -9.56 -18.74
C VAL A 425 -2.15 -9.72 -19.82
N HIS A 426 -1.76 -10.19 -21.01
CA HIS A 426 -2.70 -10.48 -22.10
C HIS A 426 -3.49 -11.77 -21.87
N GLU A 427 -2.80 -12.88 -21.56
CA GLU A 427 -3.37 -14.23 -21.51
C GLU A 427 -3.99 -14.60 -20.15
N HIS A 428 -3.45 -14.05 -19.05
CA HIS A 428 -3.80 -14.41 -17.68
C HIS A 428 -4.00 -13.17 -16.78
N PRO A 429 -4.94 -12.27 -17.11
CA PRO A 429 -5.14 -11.03 -16.34
C PRO A 429 -5.52 -11.27 -14.87
N ASP A 430 -6.04 -12.44 -14.52
CA ASP A 430 -6.38 -12.89 -13.17
C ASP A 430 -5.16 -13.26 -12.29
N TRP A 431 -3.96 -13.39 -12.88
CA TRP A 431 -2.73 -13.71 -12.15
C TRP A 431 -2.13 -12.53 -11.36
N PHE A 432 -2.70 -11.34 -11.51
CA PHE A 432 -2.15 -10.10 -10.96
C PHE A 432 -2.93 -9.60 -9.75
N ILE A 433 -2.23 -8.85 -8.90
CA ILE A 433 -2.90 -8.08 -7.83
C ILE A 433 -3.63 -6.93 -8.50
N GLN A 434 -4.95 -6.84 -8.30
CA GLN A 434 -5.80 -5.93 -9.04
C GLN A 434 -7.09 -5.55 -8.29
N LEU A 435 -7.78 -4.55 -8.82
CA LEU A 435 -9.10 -4.09 -8.43
C LEU A 435 -9.98 -3.94 -9.69
N ASP A 436 -11.29 -4.04 -9.52
CA ASP A 436 -12.26 -3.77 -10.60
C ASP A 436 -12.60 -2.26 -10.72
N TYR A 437 -11.94 -1.42 -9.91
CA TYR A 437 -12.14 0.02 -9.83
C TYR A 437 -10.82 0.73 -9.51
N PRO A 438 -10.66 2.04 -9.83
CA PRO A 438 -9.46 2.77 -9.49
C PRO A 438 -9.34 2.96 -7.97
N PRO A 439 -8.16 2.71 -7.35
CA PRO A 439 -8.00 2.80 -5.89
C PRO A 439 -8.18 4.22 -5.34
N TYR A 440 -7.97 5.25 -6.18
CA TYR A 440 -8.17 6.65 -5.83
C TYR A 440 -9.04 7.36 -6.86
N PRO A 441 -9.95 8.26 -6.43
CA PRO A 441 -10.92 8.91 -7.31
C PRO A 441 -10.31 9.92 -8.28
N ASN A 442 -9.10 10.41 -8.01
CA ASN A 442 -8.39 11.34 -8.90
C ASN A 442 -7.67 10.64 -10.05
N TYR A 443 -7.56 9.31 -10.05
CA TYR A 443 -6.84 8.59 -11.10
C TYR A 443 -7.61 8.65 -12.42
N GLN A 444 -6.93 9.15 -13.45
CA GLN A 444 -7.45 9.23 -14.81
C GLN A 444 -6.54 8.44 -15.74
N PHE A 445 -7.14 7.67 -16.64
CA PHE A 445 -6.44 6.78 -17.57
C PHE A 445 -6.84 7.12 -18.99
N THR A 446 -6.61 8.38 -19.39
CA THR A 446 -7.06 8.92 -20.69
C THR A 446 -5.93 9.04 -21.71
N GLY A 447 -4.69 8.81 -21.28
CA GLY A 447 -3.50 8.83 -22.13
C GLY A 447 -3.44 7.77 -23.23
N GLU A 448 -2.26 7.70 -23.85
CA GLU A 448 -1.98 6.78 -24.96
C GLU A 448 -2.17 5.29 -24.55
N ASN A 449 -2.77 4.49 -25.44
CA ASN A 449 -2.79 3.04 -25.28
C ASN A 449 -1.39 2.47 -25.55
N LEU A 450 -0.79 1.87 -24.52
CA LEU A 450 0.56 1.30 -24.57
C LEU A 450 0.59 -0.17 -25.01
N SER A 451 -0.57 -0.79 -25.21
CA SER A 451 -0.68 -2.17 -25.68
C SER A 451 -0.41 -2.27 -27.18
N THR A 452 0.36 -3.27 -27.58
CA THR A 452 0.53 -3.65 -29.00
C THR A 452 -0.52 -4.65 -29.47
N ASN A 453 -1.28 -5.25 -28.54
CA ASN A 453 -2.34 -6.19 -28.84
C ASN A 453 -3.65 -5.44 -29.15
N PRO A 454 -4.26 -5.62 -30.35
CA PRO A 454 -5.46 -4.88 -30.74
C PRO A 454 -6.71 -5.22 -29.92
N GLY A 455 -6.73 -6.34 -29.18
CA GLY A 455 -7.85 -6.75 -28.33
C GLY A 455 -7.77 -6.23 -26.89
N VAL A 456 -6.63 -5.65 -26.48
CA VAL A 456 -6.40 -5.21 -25.10
C VAL A 456 -5.88 -3.77 -25.09
N GLY A 457 -6.47 -2.92 -24.26
CA GLY A 457 -5.96 -1.58 -23.96
C GLY A 457 -5.14 -1.59 -22.65
N ILE A 458 -4.01 -0.88 -22.64
CA ILE A 458 -3.17 -0.66 -21.45
C ILE A 458 -2.92 0.84 -21.32
N TYR A 459 -3.29 1.42 -20.18
CA TYR A 459 -3.23 2.85 -19.93
C TYR A 459 -2.59 3.14 -18.57
N ILE A 460 -1.59 4.01 -18.55
CA ILE A 460 -1.02 4.54 -17.31
C ILE A 460 -1.78 5.78 -16.88
N GLU A 461 -1.79 6.04 -15.58
CA GLU A 461 -2.43 7.22 -15.00
C GLU A 461 -1.80 8.53 -15.52
N ASP A 462 -2.64 9.52 -15.80
CA ASP A 462 -2.27 10.73 -16.54
C ASP A 462 -1.29 11.63 -15.76
N GLY A 463 -1.42 11.71 -14.43
CA GLY A 463 -0.52 12.43 -13.52
C GLY A 463 0.92 11.93 -13.52
N TYR A 464 1.17 10.69 -13.96
CA TYR A 464 2.51 10.12 -14.10
C TYR A 464 3.41 10.93 -15.03
N TRP A 465 2.86 11.42 -16.15
CA TRP A 465 3.66 12.10 -17.19
C TRP A 465 4.23 13.43 -16.72
N GLU A 466 3.49 14.11 -15.85
CA GLU A 466 3.86 15.40 -15.27
C GLU A 466 4.47 15.25 -13.86
N SER A 467 4.67 14.02 -13.39
CA SER A 467 5.16 13.71 -12.04
C SER A 467 4.30 14.34 -10.93
N ARG A 468 3.00 14.53 -11.20
CA ARG A 468 2.00 14.97 -10.20
C ARG A 468 1.56 13.82 -9.29
N ASP A 469 1.63 12.59 -9.81
CA ASP A 469 1.36 11.35 -9.08
C ASP A 469 2.25 10.22 -9.67
N ALA A 470 2.44 9.14 -8.93
CA ALA A 470 2.88 7.86 -9.49
C ALA A 470 1.88 6.82 -9.05
N ALA A 471 0.81 6.72 -9.84
CA ALA A 471 -0.30 5.85 -9.54
C ALA A 471 0.16 4.45 -9.21
N VAL A 472 -0.49 3.82 -8.22
CA VAL A 472 -0.15 2.46 -7.79
C VAL A 472 -0.63 1.38 -8.76
N THR A 473 -1.50 1.74 -9.71
CA THR A 473 -2.12 0.83 -10.69
C THR A 473 -2.11 1.42 -12.09
N PHE A 474 -2.08 0.57 -13.11
CA PHE A 474 -2.47 0.89 -14.49
C PHE A 474 -3.83 0.27 -14.83
N LYS A 475 -4.50 0.81 -15.86
CA LYS A 475 -5.77 0.27 -16.35
C LYS A 475 -5.54 -0.67 -17.53
N ARG A 476 -6.08 -1.89 -17.44
CA ARG A 476 -6.23 -2.85 -18.52
C ARG A 476 -7.69 -2.90 -18.96
N VAL A 477 -7.95 -2.77 -20.25
CA VAL A 477 -9.29 -2.93 -20.83
C VAL A 477 -9.28 -4.08 -21.81
N ASP A 478 -10.19 -5.03 -21.65
CA ASP A 478 -10.45 -6.05 -22.65
C ASP A 478 -11.51 -5.52 -23.63
N PHE A 479 -11.14 -5.24 -24.88
CA PHE A 479 -12.08 -4.64 -25.84
C PHE A 479 -13.17 -5.61 -26.32
N GLY A 480 -12.96 -6.92 -26.18
CA GLY A 480 -13.95 -7.92 -26.55
C GLY A 480 -15.10 -8.02 -25.54
N SER A 481 -14.77 -7.98 -24.25
CA SER A 481 -15.76 -8.07 -23.15
C SER A 481 -16.17 -6.73 -22.55
N GLY A 482 -15.39 -5.67 -22.78
CA GLY A 482 -15.53 -4.38 -22.09
C GLY A 482 -15.03 -4.40 -20.65
N GLN A 483 -14.41 -5.50 -20.18
CA GLN A 483 -13.94 -5.62 -18.81
C GLN A 483 -12.75 -4.68 -18.56
N GLU A 484 -12.90 -3.82 -17.55
CA GLU A 484 -11.82 -2.99 -17.03
C GLU A 484 -11.23 -3.61 -15.76
N ARG A 485 -9.90 -3.57 -15.63
CA ARG A 485 -9.13 -4.02 -14.46
C ARG A 485 -8.08 -2.98 -14.14
N HIS A 486 -7.88 -2.69 -12.86
CA HIS A 486 -6.82 -1.84 -12.35
C HIS A 486 -5.74 -2.70 -11.69
N ILE A 487 -4.65 -2.95 -12.40
CA ILE A 487 -3.59 -3.87 -12.01
C ILE A 487 -2.47 -3.08 -11.32
N TYR A 488 -2.00 -3.57 -10.17
CA TYR A 488 -0.93 -2.90 -9.41
C TYR A 488 0.42 -3.00 -10.13
N HIS A 489 1.17 -1.92 -10.07
CA HIS A 489 2.58 -1.90 -10.46
C HIS A 489 3.45 -2.65 -9.44
N GLY A 490 4.59 -3.19 -9.88
CA GLY A 490 5.56 -3.76 -8.95
C GLY A 490 6.07 -2.70 -7.97
N ASN A 491 6.26 -3.08 -6.70
CA ASN A 491 6.67 -2.16 -5.64
C ASN A 491 7.34 -2.92 -4.49
N ASP A 492 8.33 -2.31 -3.85
CA ASP A 492 9.04 -2.83 -2.68
C ASP A 492 8.69 -2.13 -1.35
N GLY A 493 7.77 -1.17 -1.39
CA GLY A 493 7.30 -0.38 -0.25
C GLY A 493 8.22 0.76 0.18
N THR A 494 9.31 1.04 -0.55
CA THR A 494 10.29 2.07 -0.17
C THR A 494 10.13 3.37 -0.95
N HIS A 495 9.82 3.30 -2.24
CA HIS A 495 9.75 4.45 -3.15
C HIS A 495 8.43 4.46 -3.95
N MET A 496 8.45 5.14 -5.10
CA MET A 496 7.39 5.12 -6.09
C MET A 496 7.27 3.74 -6.72
N PRO A 497 6.07 3.34 -7.18
CA PRO A 497 5.89 2.09 -7.91
C PRO A 497 6.72 2.04 -9.21
N TRP A 498 7.06 0.82 -9.64
CA TRP A 498 7.75 0.56 -10.90
C TRP A 498 6.72 0.57 -12.05
N ASN A 499 6.41 1.76 -12.56
CA ASN A 499 5.25 2.02 -13.42
C ASN A 499 5.25 1.35 -14.80
N ASP A 500 6.34 0.68 -15.19
CA ASP A 500 6.41 -0.16 -16.40
C ASP A 500 6.27 -1.66 -16.10
N THR A 501 5.84 -2.03 -14.89
CA THR A 501 5.70 -3.42 -14.45
C THR A 501 4.31 -3.73 -13.90
N ALA A 502 3.93 -5.01 -13.89
CA ALA A 502 2.67 -5.54 -13.37
C ALA A 502 2.94 -6.60 -12.28
N GLN A 503 2.40 -6.39 -11.09
CA GLN A 503 2.66 -7.20 -9.91
C GLN A 503 1.88 -8.53 -9.91
N LEU A 504 2.59 -9.64 -9.79
CA LEU A 504 2.01 -10.97 -9.69
C LEU A 504 1.41 -11.24 -8.30
N ASN A 505 0.32 -12.01 -8.28
CA ASN A 505 -0.36 -12.41 -7.06
C ASN A 505 0.08 -13.80 -6.59
N TYR A 506 1.01 -13.83 -5.64
CA TYR A 506 1.53 -15.06 -5.05
C TYR A 506 0.58 -15.73 -4.05
N LEU A 507 -0.64 -15.21 -3.81
CA LEU A 507 -1.69 -16.00 -3.15
C LEU A 507 -2.27 -17.06 -4.08
N ASN A 508 -2.18 -16.87 -5.41
CA ASN A 508 -2.62 -17.86 -6.38
C ASN A 508 -1.58 -18.99 -6.54
N PRO A 509 -1.92 -20.26 -6.22
CA PRO A 509 -1.00 -21.39 -6.42
C PRO A 509 -0.57 -21.60 -7.87
N GLU A 510 -1.43 -21.30 -8.84
CA GLU A 510 -1.10 -21.43 -10.27
C GLU A 510 0.01 -20.46 -10.68
N VAL A 511 -0.03 -19.22 -10.15
CA VAL A 511 1.02 -18.22 -10.37
C VAL A 511 2.35 -18.71 -9.80
N ARG A 512 2.34 -19.25 -8.57
CA ARG A 512 3.56 -19.79 -7.94
C ARG A 512 4.17 -20.90 -8.79
N GLU A 513 3.36 -21.85 -9.25
CA GLU A 513 3.84 -22.95 -10.11
C GLU A 513 4.32 -22.44 -11.47
N ALA A 514 3.60 -21.53 -12.12
CA ALA A 514 4.00 -20.95 -13.41
C ALA A 514 5.36 -20.24 -13.30
N VAL A 515 5.58 -19.45 -12.24
CA VAL A 515 6.87 -18.81 -12.00
C VAL A 515 7.96 -19.85 -11.73
N ILE A 516 7.72 -20.90 -10.93
CA ILE A 516 8.68 -21.98 -10.71
C ILE A 516 9.08 -22.64 -12.04
N GLN A 517 8.11 -22.94 -12.91
CA GLN A 517 8.39 -23.51 -14.23
C GLN A 517 9.23 -22.57 -15.11
N THR A 518 8.95 -21.27 -15.06
CA THR A 518 9.78 -20.26 -15.74
C THR A 518 11.20 -20.21 -15.17
N ILE A 519 11.37 -20.30 -13.84
CA ILE A 519 12.69 -20.38 -13.21
C ILE A 519 13.44 -21.65 -13.68
N LEU A 520 12.77 -22.80 -13.73
CA LEU A 520 13.35 -24.04 -14.22
C LEU A 520 13.70 -23.94 -15.71
N HIS A 521 12.89 -23.27 -16.51
CA HIS A 521 13.20 -22.96 -17.91
C HIS A 521 14.49 -22.12 -18.02
N VAL A 522 14.62 -21.07 -17.22
CA VAL A 522 15.84 -20.24 -17.15
C VAL A 522 17.03 -21.07 -16.67
N ALA A 523 16.88 -21.91 -15.65
CA ALA A 523 17.94 -22.75 -15.09
C ALA A 523 18.52 -23.77 -16.07
N ARG A 524 17.68 -24.29 -16.98
CA ARG A 524 18.13 -25.18 -18.07
C ARG A 524 18.99 -24.46 -19.11
N LYS A 525 18.88 -23.14 -19.20
CA LYS A 525 19.71 -22.30 -20.08
C LYS A 525 20.93 -21.81 -19.32
N PHE A 526 20.73 -21.10 -18.23
CA PHE A 526 21.76 -20.41 -17.48
C PHE A 526 22.10 -21.17 -16.18
N PRO A 527 23.32 -21.75 -16.07
CA PRO A 527 23.76 -22.44 -14.86
C PRO A 527 23.98 -21.49 -13.67
N ILE A 528 23.95 -20.18 -13.87
CA ILE A 528 24.03 -19.16 -12.83
C ILE A 528 22.84 -18.21 -13.01
N ILE A 529 21.99 -18.08 -11.99
CA ILE A 529 20.84 -17.19 -12.00
C ILE A 529 20.97 -16.18 -10.88
N ARG A 530 20.78 -14.90 -11.20
CA ARG A 530 20.57 -13.84 -10.20
C ARG A 530 19.09 -13.46 -10.17
N PHE A 531 18.48 -13.60 -9.00
CA PHE A 531 17.11 -13.20 -8.75
C PHE A 531 17.06 -11.74 -8.30
N ASP A 532 16.33 -10.92 -9.06
CA ASP A 532 16.09 -9.50 -8.76
C ASP A 532 15.02 -9.34 -7.66
N ALA A 533 15.24 -8.35 -6.79
CA ALA A 533 14.37 -7.97 -5.68
C ALA A 533 13.82 -9.18 -4.89
N ALA A 534 14.66 -10.19 -4.65
CA ALA A 534 14.22 -11.49 -4.15
C ALA A 534 13.54 -11.38 -2.77
N MET A 535 13.93 -10.40 -1.96
CA MET A 535 13.34 -10.11 -0.65
C MET A 535 11.83 -9.84 -0.71
N THR A 536 11.31 -9.28 -1.82
CA THR A 536 9.88 -8.95 -1.98
C THR A 536 8.97 -10.18 -2.00
N LEU A 537 9.51 -11.35 -2.38
CA LEU A 537 8.78 -12.61 -2.48
C LEU A 537 8.99 -13.56 -1.31
N ALA A 538 9.85 -13.19 -0.34
CA ALA A 538 9.86 -13.90 0.92
C ALA A 538 8.48 -13.77 1.57
N LYS A 539 7.89 -14.89 1.99
CA LYS A 539 6.50 -14.97 2.47
C LYS A 539 6.12 -13.85 3.45
N LYS A 540 7.01 -13.53 4.40
CA LYS A 540 6.88 -12.40 5.35
C LYS A 540 6.68 -11.05 4.66
N HIS A 541 7.53 -10.74 3.68
CA HIS A 541 7.51 -9.45 3.02
C HIS A 541 6.41 -9.37 1.97
N PHE A 542 6.08 -10.47 1.31
CA PHE A 542 4.92 -10.51 0.44
C PHE A 542 3.63 -10.16 1.21
N GLN A 543 3.45 -10.74 2.40
CA GLN A 543 2.35 -10.36 3.30
C GLN A 543 2.44 -8.88 3.68
N ARG A 544 3.57 -8.44 4.26
CA ARG A 544 3.75 -7.06 4.72
C ARG A 544 3.40 -6.02 3.65
N LEU A 545 3.84 -6.26 2.42
CA LEU A 545 3.68 -5.33 1.30
C LEU A 545 2.25 -5.33 0.74
N TRP A 546 1.71 -6.50 0.42
CA TRP A 546 0.51 -6.62 -0.40
C TRP A 546 -0.77 -6.93 0.39
N TYR A 547 -0.61 -7.57 1.56
CA TYR A 547 -1.69 -8.06 2.43
C TYR A 547 -1.32 -7.83 3.90
N PRO A 548 -1.01 -6.59 4.31
CA PRO A 548 -0.47 -6.31 5.64
C PRO A 548 -1.42 -6.80 6.73
N GLN A 549 -0.88 -7.22 7.87
CA GLN A 549 -1.75 -7.49 9.02
C GLN A 549 -2.41 -6.18 9.46
N PRO A 550 -3.67 -6.22 9.93
CA PRO A 550 -4.31 -5.03 10.50
C PRO A 550 -3.42 -4.41 11.59
N GLY A 551 -3.11 -3.13 11.46
CA GLY A 551 -2.25 -2.41 12.40
C GLY A 551 -0.78 -2.40 11.97
N HIS A 552 -0.47 -2.93 10.79
CA HIS A 552 0.88 -2.99 10.22
C HIS A 552 0.94 -2.54 8.74
N GLY A 553 -0.13 -1.92 8.21
CA GLY A 553 -0.16 -1.37 6.86
C GLY A 553 0.69 -0.10 6.66
N GLY A 554 0.69 0.41 5.42
CA GLY A 554 1.33 1.68 5.05
C GLY A 554 2.60 1.58 4.20
N ASP A 555 2.99 0.40 3.75
CA ASP A 555 4.09 0.22 2.79
C ASP A 555 3.63 0.52 1.35
N ILE A 556 2.57 -0.15 0.88
CA ILE A 556 2.02 0.07 -0.47
C ILE A 556 0.68 0.82 -0.36
N PRO A 557 0.51 1.95 -1.08
CA PRO A 557 -0.71 2.73 -0.97
C PRO A 557 -1.95 1.92 -1.35
N SER A 558 -3.07 2.15 -0.67
CA SER A 558 -4.35 1.44 -0.79
C SER A 558 -4.34 -0.05 -0.40
N ARG A 559 -3.22 -0.60 0.10
CA ARG A 559 -3.14 -2.03 0.46
C ARG A 559 -3.53 -2.32 1.91
N ALA A 560 -3.52 -1.33 2.80
CA ALA A 560 -4.03 -1.48 4.17
C ALA A 560 -5.48 -2.02 4.19
N GLU A 561 -6.29 -1.54 3.25
CA GLU A 561 -7.66 -1.99 2.97
C GLU A 561 -7.80 -3.48 2.66
N ARG A 562 -6.75 -4.12 2.17
CA ARG A 562 -6.74 -5.54 1.79
C ARG A 562 -5.91 -6.37 2.77
N GLY A 563 -5.76 -5.86 3.99
CA GLY A 563 -5.03 -6.54 5.04
C GLY A 563 -5.64 -7.90 5.39
N MET A 564 -4.78 -8.84 5.77
CA MET A 564 -5.18 -10.20 6.14
C MET A 564 -4.52 -10.58 7.45
N THR A 565 -5.23 -11.32 8.30
CA THR A 565 -4.60 -11.95 9.45
C THR A 565 -3.54 -12.95 8.97
N ARG A 566 -2.59 -13.25 9.84
CA ARG A 566 -1.56 -14.24 9.53
C ARG A 566 -2.14 -15.61 9.20
N GLN A 567 -3.17 -16.04 9.92
CA GLN A 567 -3.80 -17.34 9.70
C GLN A 567 -4.43 -17.44 8.31
N GLU A 568 -5.16 -16.41 7.89
CA GLU A 568 -5.76 -16.33 6.55
C GLU A 568 -4.68 -16.32 5.47
N PHE A 569 -3.65 -15.49 5.61
CA PHE A 569 -2.55 -15.43 4.66
C PHE A 569 -1.82 -16.78 4.56
N ASP A 570 -1.50 -17.42 5.69
CA ASP A 570 -0.83 -18.73 5.72
C ASP A 570 -1.69 -19.84 5.10
N SER A 571 -3.02 -19.73 5.15
CA SER A 571 -3.91 -20.68 4.48
C SER A 571 -3.83 -20.59 2.95
N LEU A 572 -3.57 -19.39 2.40
CA LEU A 572 -3.49 -19.12 0.96
C LEU A 572 -2.08 -19.31 0.41
N MET A 573 -1.06 -19.00 1.20
CA MET A 573 0.36 -19.19 0.88
C MET A 573 1.04 -20.04 1.96
N PRO A 574 0.79 -21.35 2.01
CA PRO A 574 1.24 -22.21 3.12
C PRO A 574 2.76 -22.35 3.19
N GLN A 575 3.40 -22.48 2.04
CA GLN A 575 4.83 -22.71 1.92
C GLN A 575 5.58 -21.42 1.56
N GLU A 576 6.87 -21.42 1.85
CA GLU A 576 7.78 -20.35 1.47
C GLU A 576 8.24 -20.55 0.03
N PHE A 577 7.88 -19.61 -0.85
CA PHE A 577 8.09 -19.73 -2.30
C PHE A 577 9.54 -20.03 -2.65
N TRP A 578 10.48 -19.29 -2.08
CA TRP A 578 11.90 -19.50 -2.36
C TRP A 578 12.41 -20.86 -1.90
N ARG A 579 11.85 -21.40 -0.82
CA ARG A 579 12.21 -22.74 -0.35
C ARG A 579 11.80 -23.80 -1.37
N GLU A 580 10.59 -23.67 -1.91
CA GLU A 580 10.08 -24.53 -2.97
C GLU A 580 10.95 -24.42 -4.22
N VAL A 581 11.28 -23.20 -4.67
CA VAL A 581 12.16 -22.96 -5.82
C VAL A 581 13.50 -23.71 -5.65
N VAL A 582 14.17 -23.56 -4.51
CA VAL A 582 15.47 -24.19 -4.29
C VAL A 582 15.36 -25.71 -4.26
N ASP A 583 14.34 -26.25 -3.59
CA ASP A 583 14.12 -27.70 -3.53
C ASP A 583 13.83 -28.28 -4.92
N ARG A 584 13.01 -27.59 -5.73
CA ARG A 584 12.67 -28.00 -7.11
C ARG A 584 13.88 -27.90 -8.03
N VAL A 585 14.64 -26.80 -8.00
CA VAL A 585 15.86 -26.63 -8.79
C VAL A 585 16.89 -27.71 -8.47
N ALA A 586 17.08 -28.05 -7.20
CA ALA A 586 18.02 -29.10 -6.80
C ALA A 586 17.71 -30.49 -7.41
N VAL A 587 16.44 -30.75 -7.75
CA VAL A 587 15.98 -32.02 -8.33
C VAL A 587 15.87 -31.94 -9.86
N GLU A 588 15.29 -30.86 -10.39
CA GLU A 588 14.90 -30.75 -11.80
C GLU A 588 15.91 -30.01 -12.67
N ALA A 589 16.78 -29.19 -12.07
CA ALA A 589 17.87 -28.48 -12.72
C ALA A 589 19.11 -28.48 -11.81
N PRO A 590 19.66 -29.67 -11.47
CA PRO A 590 20.81 -29.77 -10.59
C PRO A 590 22.02 -29.06 -11.21
N GLY A 591 22.89 -28.54 -10.34
CA GLY A 591 24.06 -27.77 -10.78
C GLY A 591 23.76 -26.33 -11.18
N THR A 592 22.58 -25.80 -10.85
CA THR A 592 22.30 -24.36 -11.00
C THR A 592 22.70 -23.58 -9.74
N LEU A 593 23.55 -22.57 -9.92
CA LEU A 593 23.93 -21.63 -8.88
C LEU A 593 22.89 -20.50 -8.78
N LEU A 594 22.35 -20.28 -7.58
CA LEU A 594 21.28 -19.31 -7.31
C LEU A 594 21.79 -18.15 -6.44
N LEU A 595 21.73 -16.94 -6.97
CA LEU A 595 22.12 -15.70 -6.30
C LEU A 595 20.86 -14.89 -6.00
N ALA A 596 20.64 -14.54 -4.73
CA ALA A 596 19.57 -13.62 -4.34
C ALA A 596 20.10 -12.19 -4.23
N GLU A 597 19.52 -11.25 -4.97
CA GLU A 597 19.51 -9.87 -4.51
C GLU A 597 18.48 -9.76 -3.38
N ALA A 598 18.96 -9.80 -2.15
CA ALA A 598 18.14 -9.55 -0.98
C ALA A 598 18.79 -8.46 -0.12
N PHE A 599 17.96 -7.56 0.39
CA PHE A 599 18.32 -6.52 1.34
C PHE A 599 17.50 -6.70 2.62
N TRP A 600 17.37 -5.65 3.43
CA TRP A 600 16.55 -5.63 4.65
C TRP A 600 17.02 -6.59 5.76
N LEU A 601 18.35 -6.78 5.86
CA LEU A 601 18.97 -7.66 6.86
C LEU A 601 18.54 -9.14 6.72
N MET A 602 18.05 -9.53 5.54
CA MET A 602 17.58 -10.89 5.25
C MET A 602 18.68 -11.82 4.74
N GLU A 603 19.92 -11.35 4.66
CA GLU A 603 21.02 -12.11 4.05
C GLU A 603 21.17 -13.49 4.71
N GLY A 604 21.10 -13.53 6.06
CA GLY A 604 21.09 -14.77 6.82
C GLY A 604 19.91 -15.68 6.47
N TYR A 605 18.69 -15.14 6.45
CA TYR A 605 17.47 -15.89 6.14
C TYR A 605 17.52 -16.54 4.74
N PHE A 606 17.96 -15.81 3.72
CA PHE A 606 18.04 -16.31 2.35
C PHE A 606 19.00 -17.49 2.19
N VAL A 607 20.19 -17.41 2.77
CA VAL A 607 21.17 -18.48 2.58
C VAL A 607 21.00 -19.63 3.58
N ARG A 608 20.62 -19.32 4.81
CA ARG A 608 20.50 -20.31 5.90
C ARG A 608 19.17 -21.04 5.87
N THR A 609 18.06 -20.33 5.73
CA THR A 609 16.71 -20.91 5.84
C THR A 609 16.14 -21.26 4.47
N LEU A 610 16.17 -20.30 3.54
CA LEU A 610 15.62 -20.49 2.19
C LEU A 610 16.51 -21.35 1.30
N GLY A 611 17.80 -21.46 1.64
CA GLY A 611 18.77 -22.29 0.93
C GLY A 611 19.28 -21.67 -0.36
N MET A 612 19.17 -20.36 -0.56
CA MET A 612 19.87 -19.73 -1.69
C MET A 612 21.37 -19.97 -1.57
N HIS A 613 22.01 -20.25 -2.72
CA HIS A 613 23.43 -20.55 -2.71
C HIS A 613 24.23 -19.33 -2.30
N ARG A 614 23.84 -18.15 -2.81
CA ARG A 614 24.51 -16.87 -2.59
C ARG A 614 23.51 -15.75 -2.36
N VAL A 615 23.93 -14.72 -1.63
CA VAL A 615 23.14 -13.51 -1.39
C VAL A 615 24.02 -12.26 -1.42
N TYR A 616 23.49 -11.15 -1.88
CA TYR A 616 24.21 -9.87 -1.89
C TYR A 616 24.51 -9.40 -0.46
N ASN A 617 25.68 -8.76 -0.30
CA ASN A 617 26.09 -8.15 0.97
C ASN A 617 26.11 -6.63 0.84
N SER A 618 24.93 -6.03 1.05
CA SER A 618 24.76 -4.57 0.98
C SER A 618 25.53 -3.84 2.09
N ALA A 619 25.59 -4.42 3.29
CA ALA A 619 26.31 -3.85 4.42
C ALA A 619 27.79 -3.64 4.09
N PHE A 620 28.44 -4.59 3.41
CA PHE A 620 29.81 -4.42 2.93
C PHE A 620 29.95 -3.22 2.01
N MET A 621 29.09 -3.09 0.99
CA MET A 621 29.18 -2.00 0.01
C MET A 621 29.03 -0.63 0.67
N HIS A 622 27.99 -0.44 1.49
CA HIS A 622 27.74 0.85 2.12
C HIS A 622 28.80 1.20 3.16
N MET A 623 29.22 0.24 3.99
CA MET A 623 30.22 0.49 5.02
C MET A 623 31.61 0.75 4.41
N LEU A 624 31.96 0.07 3.33
CA LEU A 624 33.21 0.34 2.60
C LEU A 624 33.17 1.74 1.96
N LYS A 625 32.08 2.08 1.26
CA LYS A 625 31.90 3.40 0.62
C LYS A 625 31.99 4.55 1.63
N ASN A 626 31.40 4.37 2.82
CA ASN A 626 31.36 5.39 3.86
C ASN A 626 32.56 5.34 4.83
N GLU A 627 33.54 4.46 4.58
CA GLU A 627 34.70 4.24 5.44
C GLU A 627 34.35 3.84 6.90
N ASP A 628 33.17 3.25 7.10
CA ASP A 628 32.60 2.79 8.38
C ASP A 628 33.24 1.46 8.85
N ASN A 629 34.58 1.41 8.87
CA ASN A 629 35.38 0.21 9.10
C ASN A 629 35.06 -0.51 10.42
N GLY A 630 34.72 0.25 11.47
CA GLY A 630 34.32 -0.29 12.77
C GLY A 630 33.03 -1.12 12.69
N LYS A 631 32.01 -0.61 11.99
CA LYS A 631 30.74 -1.30 11.77
C LYS A 631 30.94 -2.54 10.91
N TYR A 632 31.76 -2.45 9.85
CA TYR A 632 32.04 -3.60 9.00
C TYR A 632 32.72 -4.74 9.76
N ARG A 633 33.73 -4.41 10.58
CA ARG A 633 34.38 -5.40 11.46
C ARG A 633 33.38 -6.05 12.42
N GLN A 634 32.46 -5.27 12.99
CA GLN A 634 31.43 -5.81 13.88
C GLN A 634 30.47 -6.74 13.12
N SER A 635 30.03 -6.37 11.92
CA SER A 635 29.18 -7.23 11.07
C SER A 635 29.84 -8.58 10.80
N ILE A 636 31.14 -8.61 10.43
CA ILE A 636 31.87 -9.87 10.22
C ILE A 636 31.90 -10.71 11.51
N ARG A 637 32.18 -10.10 12.66
CA ARG A 637 32.19 -10.80 13.96
C ARG A 637 30.83 -11.42 14.26
N ASN A 638 29.75 -10.64 14.13
CA ASN A 638 28.39 -11.11 14.36
C ASN A 638 28.04 -12.32 13.45
N VAL A 639 28.43 -12.27 12.17
CA VAL A 639 28.22 -13.39 11.23
C VAL A 639 29.01 -14.63 11.66
N LEU A 640 30.28 -14.47 12.04
CA LEU A 640 31.14 -15.58 12.45
C LEU A 640 30.68 -16.22 13.77
N GLU A 641 30.20 -15.40 14.72
CA GLU A 641 29.62 -15.86 15.98
C GLU A 641 28.31 -16.62 15.78
N PHE A 642 27.49 -16.18 14.81
CA PHE A 642 26.20 -16.80 14.52
C PHE A 642 26.30 -18.05 13.64
N SER A 643 26.89 -17.92 12.44
CA SER A 643 27.16 -19.04 11.52
C SER A 643 28.23 -18.68 10.48
N PRO A 644 29.45 -19.23 10.59
CA PRO A 644 30.53 -19.01 9.62
C PRO A 644 30.18 -19.41 8.19
N GLN A 645 29.19 -20.30 7.99
CA GLN A 645 28.74 -20.73 6.66
C GLN A 645 28.07 -19.60 5.88
N ILE A 646 27.45 -18.63 6.56
CA ILE A 646 26.82 -17.46 5.92
C ILE A 646 27.87 -16.62 5.21
N LEU A 647 29.04 -16.41 5.83
CA LEU A 647 30.11 -15.59 5.27
C LEU A 647 30.60 -16.10 3.91
N LYS A 648 30.64 -17.41 3.71
CA LYS A 648 31.03 -18.05 2.44
C LYS A 648 30.02 -17.84 1.31
N ARG A 649 28.80 -17.40 1.65
CA ARG A 649 27.68 -17.27 0.73
C ARG A 649 27.38 -15.82 0.35
N PHE A 650 28.16 -14.86 0.87
CA PHE A 650 28.04 -13.46 0.46
C PHE A 650 28.63 -13.22 -0.93
N VAL A 651 27.92 -12.43 -1.73
CA VAL A 651 28.40 -11.81 -2.96
C VAL A 651 28.82 -10.39 -2.62
N ASN A 652 30.09 -10.08 -2.86
CA ASN A 652 30.66 -8.76 -2.67
C ASN A 652 31.01 -8.18 -4.04
N PHE A 653 30.57 -6.94 -4.31
CA PHE A 653 30.92 -6.24 -5.53
C PHE A 653 32.32 -5.63 -5.43
N MET A 654 33.10 -5.77 -6.49
CA MET A 654 34.32 -5.02 -6.72
C MET A 654 34.08 -4.13 -7.94
N ASN A 655 33.96 -2.83 -7.72
CA ASN A 655 33.79 -1.82 -8.78
C ASN A 655 35.13 -1.24 -9.20
#